data_AF-A0A928HAZ3-F1
#
_entry.id   AF-A0A928HAZ3-F1
#
_cell.length_a   1.000
_cell.length_b   1.000
_cell.length_c   1.000
_cell.angle_alpha   90.00
_cell.angle_beta   90.00
_cell.angle_gamma   90.00
#
_symmetry.space_group_name_H-M   'P 1'
#
loop_
_entity.id
_entity.type
_entity.pdbx_description
1 polymer ?
#
loop_
_entity_poly.entity_id
_entity_poly.type
_entity_poly.pdbx_seq_one_letter_code
_entity_poly.pdbx_strand_id
1 'polypeptide(L)'
;MKKTLIITSMSALFAGAVYAQTSFVGGNTDGADYNGNIVSNVSGEYASIAGGNQRSNAETGNVNGDITLNLDNIDVAGGGFVAGGNLLSYLDSNTTTAEEPSKAFGYVSGTVTVNFNSGIISASQGLRGGNTGGISGQENDKVGAVVINLNGGNVSSYIIGSGGAYSDVENDVTINVKSGNIGGIYSVGGGDATVGNNVNVNLTGGKVATIYGAGASTSIVKGNVNITLSENANVSRDVYGGAWNGDGTVDGKTTLIAKDNAKVSGKIYGGGSAGFVNSGTSIKIENGASVTSIYGGGTESSIVKGGTNVELYGTASSVVGGGHKSDVEGGTNVIVDSANASLSQVVGAGYQGGNVTGDVNVTLKNGTVSDMFVGGSREGGNVNGNINIDMTGGKINTYLVGGNYQSQNSVIKGNIDISVTGGSVSHGIRGGSMGGAGSIMETDGNVTIYVGGDAYIGKSGGEAISSAGSYATVKDVTITVADNAVVDSTIYGGGGRTLTDSNRNNASDLSYDEIKYSAENVKINIEGGTVNGDVYGGALKYSGVKSSEINVSAGTVNGNLYGAGGEDGSGKFTLLSENAKINLSGGKITGNVYGGGSNQTALVKGDVFITVSNDVQIDGIIYGTANGSVVEGTKNLSIESFNGSALSVSDFNKIEISADSKVVFSDAFDVDTLIVEVPTPTITLFSTDAQVTLAEGTTFDTLTLVGDFAETENSVSLDSIFGDSTGVVLSAMEDENASFTVVDSNGQEWTTENVSFDGNKVSFDLGTAVPEPSTYAMIFGAIALGFVAYRRRK
;
A
#
# COMPACT_ATOMS: atom_id res chain seq x y z
N MET A 1 43.96 -35.44 27.95
CA MET A 1 44.64 -34.44 27.10
C MET A 1 44.34 -34.82 25.65
N LYS A 2 43.59 -34.00 24.91
CA LYS A 2 43.44 -34.18 23.47
C LYS A 2 44.81 -33.99 22.82
N LYS A 3 45.21 -34.87 21.90
CA LYS A 3 46.49 -34.72 21.17
C LYS A 3 46.30 -33.68 20.06
N THR A 4 47.37 -33.02 19.64
CA THR A 4 47.35 -32.09 18.48
C THR A 4 48.37 -32.56 17.47
N LEU A 5 47.93 -32.76 16.23
CA LEU A 5 48.77 -33.06 15.07
C LEU A 5 49.03 -31.76 14.31
N ILE A 6 50.29 -31.37 14.15
CA ILE A 6 50.68 -30.19 13.37
C ILE A 6 51.41 -30.65 12.12
N ILE A 7 50.89 -30.28 10.95
CA ILE A 7 51.45 -30.59 9.64
C ILE A 7 51.81 -29.27 8.97
N THR A 8 53.02 -29.20 8.41
CA THR A 8 53.48 -28.05 7.63
C THR A 8 53.94 -28.53 6.27
N SER A 9 53.38 -27.97 5.22
CA SER A 9 53.68 -28.32 3.83
C SER A 9 54.07 -27.08 3.05
N MET A 10 55.26 -27.10 2.47
CA MET A 10 55.80 -25.99 1.68
C MET A 10 56.28 -26.53 0.33
N SER A 11 55.70 -26.03 -0.77
CA SER A 11 56.24 -26.21 -2.12
C SER A 11 56.73 -24.85 -2.65
N ALA A 12 57.84 -24.85 -3.36
CA ALA A 12 58.34 -23.64 -3.99
C ALA A 12 57.50 -23.30 -5.24
N LEU A 13 57.10 -22.03 -5.40
CA LEU A 13 56.54 -21.54 -6.66
C LEU A 13 57.64 -21.58 -7.72
N PHE A 14 57.69 -22.64 -8.54
CA PHE A 14 58.53 -22.68 -9.71
C PHE A 14 57.68 -22.32 -10.94
N ALA A 15 57.95 -21.17 -11.54
CA ALA A 15 57.34 -20.80 -12.81
C ALA A 15 57.70 -21.84 -13.90
N GLY A 16 56.75 -22.69 -14.29
CA GLY A 16 56.83 -23.50 -15.50
C GLY A 16 56.95 -25.03 -15.36
N ALA A 17 56.62 -25.65 -14.22
CA ALA A 17 56.61 -27.12 -14.12
C ALA A 17 55.26 -27.73 -14.57
N VAL A 18 55.32 -28.81 -15.36
CA VAL A 18 54.16 -29.59 -15.83
C VAL A 18 53.66 -30.52 -14.72
N TYR A 19 52.35 -30.47 -14.46
CA TYR A 19 51.61 -31.14 -13.37
C TYR A 19 51.81 -32.67 -13.30
N ALA A 20 52.15 -33.19 -12.11
CA ALA A 20 51.88 -34.58 -11.74
C ALA A 20 50.56 -34.64 -10.96
N GLN A 21 49.54 -35.28 -11.54
CA GLN A 21 48.12 -35.22 -11.11
C GLN A 21 47.74 -35.98 -9.82
N THR A 22 48.63 -36.24 -8.85
CA THR A 22 48.30 -37.18 -7.75
C THR A 22 48.62 -36.75 -6.32
N SER A 23 49.06 -35.52 -6.05
CA SER A 23 49.42 -35.11 -4.69
C SER A 23 48.32 -34.29 -4.00
N PHE A 24 47.57 -34.92 -3.09
CA PHE A 24 46.85 -34.21 -2.04
C PHE A 24 47.85 -33.73 -0.99
N VAL A 25 47.66 -32.53 -0.42
CA VAL A 25 48.53 -31.99 0.63
C VAL A 25 47.71 -31.50 1.83
N GLY A 26 48.35 -31.47 3.01
CA GLY A 26 47.73 -31.07 4.27
C GLY A 26 47.00 -32.23 4.97
N GLY A 27 46.70 -32.09 6.25
CA GLY A 27 45.88 -33.07 6.93
C GLY A 27 46.56 -34.42 7.19
N ASN A 28 45.84 -35.32 7.86
CA ASN A 28 46.38 -36.62 8.23
C ASN A 28 46.35 -37.58 7.03
N THR A 29 47.54 -37.90 6.51
CA THR A 29 47.70 -38.64 5.26
C THR A 29 47.47 -40.15 5.39
N ASP A 30 47.48 -40.71 6.61
CA ASP A 30 47.21 -42.14 6.81
C ASP A 30 45.70 -42.48 6.72
N GLY A 31 44.84 -41.46 6.75
CA GLY A 31 43.39 -41.60 6.64
C GLY A 31 42.71 -42.24 7.86
N ALA A 32 43.45 -42.54 8.93
CA ALA A 32 42.92 -43.23 10.11
C ALA A 32 42.16 -42.28 11.06
N ASP A 33 41.34 -42.88 11.93
CA ASP A 33 40.66 -42.16 13.00
C ASP A 33 41.66 -41.43 13.90
N TYR A 34 41.43 -40.13 14.08
CA TYR A 34 42.29 -39.27 14.89
C TYR A 34 41.53 -38.72 16.09
N ASN A 35 41.99 -39.04 17.30
CA ASN A 35 41.42 -38.51 18.54
C ASN A 35 42.22 -37.29 19.04
N GLY A 36 41.91 -36.12 18.49
CA GLY A 36 42.62 -34.87 18.75
C GLY A 36 42.36 -33.80 17.71
N ASN A 37 43.09 -32.69 17.81
CA ASN A 37 43.00 -31.58 16.87
C ASN A 37 44.05 -31.70 15.74
N ILE A 38 43.71 -31.32 14.52
CA ILE A 38 44.62 -31.27 13.37
C ILE A 38 44.86 -29.80 12.98
N VAL A 39 46.12 -29.41 12.81
CA VAL A 39 46.52 -28.09 12.29
C VAL A 39 47.40 -28.29 11.06
N SER A 40 46.95 -27.80 9.92
CA SER A 40 47.61 -27.91 8.61
C SER A 40 48.02 -26.54 8.12
N ASN A 41 49.32 -26.27 8.00
CA ASN A 41 49.87 -25.05 7.43
C ASN A 41 50.39 -25.34 6.02
N VAL A 42 49.80 -24.73 5.00
CA VAL A 42 50.09 -25.03 3.59
C VAL A 42 50.44 -23.74 2.84
N SER A 43 51.56 -23.79 2.11
CA SER A 43 52.00 -22.71 1.21
C SER A 43 52.62 -23.26 -0.06
N GLY A 44 52.32 -22.66 -1.21
CA GLY A 44 52.86 -23.07 -2.51
C GLY A 44 51.79 -23.54 -3.51
N GLU A 45 52.24 -24.17 -4.59
CA GLU A 45 51.36 -24.65 -5.67
C GLU A 45 50.98 -26.12 -5.48
N TYR A 46 49.68 -26.43 -5.57
CA TYR A 46 49.13 -27.77 -5.35
C TYR A 46 47.92 -28.06 -6.23
N ALA A 47 47.72 -29.34 -6.57
CA ALA A 47 46.54 -29.78 -7.30
C ALA A 47 45.28 -29.79 -6.41
N SER A 48 45.38 -30.25 -5.16
CA SER A 48 44.28 -30.23 -4.19
C SER A 48 44.81 -30.25 -2.77
N ILE A 49 44.05 -29.66 -1.85
CA ILE A 49 44.43 -29.52 -0.43
C ILE A 49 43.31 -30.11 0.44
N ALA A 50 43.67 -30.83 1.50
CA ALA A 50 42.75 -31.30 2.53
C ALA A 50 43.25 -30.86 3.92
N GLY A 51 42.36 -30.35 4.77
CA GLY A 51 42.68 -29.95 6.14
C GLY A 51 42.67 -31.10 7.13
N GLY A 52 41.72 -32.04 6.97
CA GLY A 52 41.50 -33.21 7.82
C GLY A 52 42.15 -34.49 7.30
N ASN A 53 41.50 -35.64 7.46
CA ASN A 53 42.01 -36.91 6.95
C ASN A 53 42.00 -36.94 5.41
N GLN A 54 43.10 -37.38 4.80
CA GLN A 54 43.18 -37.63 3.36
C GLN A 54 42.79 -39.08 3.03
N ARG A 55 42.29 -39.30 1.80
CA ARG A 55 41.96 -40.63 1.25
C ARG A 55 43.08 -41.66 1.49
N SER A 56 42.91 -42.59 2.43
CA SER A 56 43.37 -43.99 2.29
C SER A 56 42.87 -44.93 3.42
N ASN A 57 42.44 -46.13 3.00
CA ASN A 57 42.45 -47.43 3.67
C ASN A 57 41.84 -47.65 5.08
N ALA A 58 41.36 -46.63 5.80
CA ALA A 58 40.72 -46.82 7.11
C ALA A 58 39.20 -47.08 7.00
N GLU A 59 38.64 -47.83 7.95
CA GLU A 59 37.19 -48.16 7.99
C GLU A 59 36.29 -46.94 8.22
N THR A 60 36.80 -45.88 8.88
CA THR A 60 35.98 -44.75 9.36
C THR A 60 36.58 -43.34 9.19
N GLY A 61 37.89 -43.12 9.13
CA GLY A 61 38.46 -41.78 8.82
C GLY A 61 37.93 -40.58 9.62
N ASN A 62 37.54 -40.77 10.88
CA ASN A 62 36.97 -39.73 11.74
C ASN A 62 38.05 -38.82 12.38
N VAL A 63 37.68 -37.59 12.72
CA VAL A 63 38.48 -36.68 13.54
C VAL A 63 37.67 -36.26 14.76
N ASN A 64 38.02 -36.79 15.94
CA ASN A 64 37.41 -36.42 17.21
C ASN A 64 38.10 -35.17 17.82
N GLY A 65 37.98 -34.04 17.13
CA GLY A 65 38.53 -32.76 17.55
C GLY A 65 38.39 -31.71 16.46
N ASP A 66 39.10 -30.59 16.64
CA ASP A 66 39.05 -29.46 15.71
C ASP A 66 40.04 -29.65 14.55
N ILE A 67 39.72 -29.07 13.39
CA ILE A 67 40.64 -28.96 12.26
C ILE A 67 40.91 -27.49 11.99
N THR A 68 42.18 -27.11 11.82
CA THR A 68 42.58 -25.76 11.38
C THR A 68 43.45 -25.87 10.14
N LEU A 69 43.00 -25.31 9.02
CA LEU A 69 43.74 -25.24 7.76
C LEU A 69 44.17 -23.79 7.50
N ASN A 70 45.46 -23.51 7.59
CA ASN A 70 46.06 -22.22 7.27
C ASN A 70 46.67 -22.27 5.87
N LEU A 71 46.26 -21.34 5.00
CA LEU A 71 46.66 -21.27 3.61
C LEU A 71 47.33 -19.91 3.33
N ASP A 72 48.64 -19.94 3.08
CA ASP A 72 49.47 -18.76 2.85
C ASP A 72 50.14 -18.86 1.47
N ASN A 73 49.90 -17.88 0.61
CA ASN A 73 50.48 -17.83 -0.73
C ASN A 73 50.31 -19.14 -1.52
N ILE A 74 49.08 -19.65 -1.56
CA ILE A 74 48.74 -20.89 -2.26
C ILE A 74 48.30 -20.63 -3.71
N ASP A 75 48.62 -21.55 -4.61
CA ASP A 75 48.07 -21.60 -5.97
C ASP A 75 47.43 -22.99 -6.20
N VAL A 76 46.13 -23.01 -6.46
CA VAL A 76 45.36 -24.23 -6.77
C VAL A 76 44.59 -24.01 -8.05
N ALA A 77 44.85 -24.81 -9.08
CA ALA A 77 44.33 -24.61 -10.43
C ALA A 77 43.68 -25.87 -11.03
N GLY A 78 43.08 -25.70 -12.22
CA GLY A 78 42.49 -26.80 -13.00
C GLY A 78 41.25 -27.41 -12.35
N GLY A 79 41.15 -28.74 -12.34
CA GLY A 79 40.04 -29.49 -11.75
C GLY A 79 40.12 -29.70 -10.23
N GLY A 80 41.11 -29.08 -9.57
CA GLY A 80 41.38 -29.21 -8.15
C GLY A 80 40.36 -28.57 -7.20
N PHE A 81 40.61 -28.68 -5.90
CA PHE A 81 39.82 -28.03 -4.83
C PHE A 81 40.62 -27.89 -3.54
N VAL A 82 40.06 -27.10 -2.61
CA VAL A 82 40.46 -27.07 -1.20
C VAL A 82 39.32 -27.63 -0.35
N ALA A 83 39.59 -28.66 0.43
CA ALA A 83 38.67 -29.21 1.43
C ALA A 83 39.18 -28.84 2.84
N GLY A 84 38.39 -28.10 3.61
CA GLY A 84 38.75 -27.75 4.98
C GLY A 84 38.69 -28.95 5.93
N GLY A 85 37.70 -29.82 5.75
CA GLY A 85 37.50 -31.03 6.56
C GLY A 85 38.20 -32.26 5.98
N ASN A 86 37.59 -33.42 6.21
CA ASN A 86 38.05 -34.71 5.69
C ASN A 86 37.77 -34.82 4.18
N LEU A 87 38.66 -35.51 3.46
CA LEU A 87 38.44 -35.86 2.05
C LEU A 87 38.08 -37.34 1.95
N LEU A 88 36.82 -37.64 1.63
CA LEU A 88 36.31 -39.00 1.55
C LEU A 88 36.53 -39.61 0.14
N SER A 89 36.64 -40.94 0.08
CA SER A 89 36.68 -41.67 -1.18
C SER A 89 35.30 -41.71 -1.82
N TYR A 90 35.20 -41.33 -3.10
CA TYR A 90 34.04 -41.63 -3.93
C TYR A 90 34.02 -43.15 -4.10
N LEU A 91 33.10 -43.90 -3.46
CA LEU A 91 32.92 -45.30 -3.85
C LEU A 91 32.46 -45.29 -5.30
N ASP A 92 33.25 -45.92 -6.17
CA ASP A 92 32.96 -46.07 -7.59
C ASP A 92 31.53 -46.61 -7.77
N SER A 93 30.72 -45.91 -8.57
CA SER A 93 29.36 -46.31 -8.95
C SER A 93 29.27 -47.68 -9.66
N ASN A 94 30.39 -48.33 -9.95
CA ASN A 94 30.46 -49.65 -10.61
C ASN A 94 30.70 -50.86 -9.69
N THR A 95 30.86 -50.71 -8.37
CA THR A 95 30.91 -51.89 -7.49
C THR A 95 29.51 -52.24 -6.98
N THR A 96 28.80 -53.06 -7.76
CA THR A 96 27.51 -53.68 -7.44
C THR A 96 27.63 -54.78 -6.37
N THR A 97 28.21 -54.47 -5.22
CA THR A 97 28.09 -55.29 -4.01
C THR A 97 27.83 -54.39 -2.81
N ALA A 98 26.55 -54.18 -2.56
CA ALA A 98 26.01 -53.65 -1.33
C ALA A 98 26.26 -54.65 -0.17
N GLU A 99 27.50 -54.75 0.31
CA GLU A 99 27.76 -55.47 1.57
C GLU A 99 28.11 -54.56 2.74
N GLU A 100 28.57 -53.32 2.56
CA GLU A 100 28.88 -52.44 3.70
C GLU A 100 28.65 -50.95 3.38
N PRO A 101 27.40 -50.48 3.28
CA PRO A 101 27.09 -49.04 3.17
C PRO A 101 27.54 -48.22 4.40
N SER A 102 27.99 -48.88 5.46
CA SER A 102 28.49 -48.33 6.72
C SER A 102 30.02 -48.19 6.75
N LYS A 103 30.72 -47.85 5.66
CA LYS A 103 32.20 -47.78 5.63
C LYS A 103 32.82 -46.50 5.05
N ALA A 104 32.02 -45.46 4.84
CA ALA A 104 32.53 -44.14 4.45
C ALA A 104 32.13 -43.13 5.53
N PHE A 105 32.86 -43.13 6.66
CA PHE A 105 32.66 -42.13 7.70
C PHE A 105 33.66 -40.98 7.49
N GLY A 106 33.21 -39.78 7.82
CA GLY A 106 33.98 -38.56 7.67
C GLY A 106 33.77 -37.62 8.83
N TYR A 107 33.38 -38.13 10.00
CA TYR A 107 32.91 -37.27 11.09
C TYR A 107 34.04 -36.39 11.63
N VAL A 108 33.78 -35.09 11.75
CA VAL A 108 34.62 -34.15 12.49
C VAL A 108 33.81 -33.65 13.69
N SER A 109 34.18 -34.06 14.91
CA SER A 109 33.39 -33.71 16.11
C SER A 109 33.54 -32.26 16.55
N GLY A 110 34.63 -31.60 16.13
CA GLY A 110 34.94 -30.23 16.46
C GLY A 110 34.64 -29.24 15.35
N THR A 111 35.25 -28.06 15.45
CA THR A 111 35.13 -26.99 14.44
C THR A 111 36.18 -27.17 13.35
N VAL A 112 35.79 -27.02 12.09
CA VAL A 112 36.71 -26.86 10.97
C VAL A 112 36.92 -25.38 10.69
N THR A 113 38.15 -24.91 10.86
CA THR A 113 38.56 -23.53 10.58
C THR A 113 39.47 -23.47 9.36
N VAL A 114 39.10 -22.72 8.33
CA VAL A 114 39.93 -22.47 7.14
C VAL A 114 40.36 -21.01 7.11
N ASN A 115 41.66 -20.74 7.21
CA ASN A 115 42.22 -19.39 7.12
C ASN A 115 42.94 -19.23 5.77
N PHE A 116 42.33 -18.53 4.82
CA PHE A 116 42.92 -18.19 3.53
C PHE A 116 43.48 -16.78 3.56
N ASN A 117 44.80 -16.65 3.62
CA ASN A 117 45.47 -15.37 3.86
C ASN A 117 45.89 -14.67 2.58
N SER A 118 46.40 -15.40 1.58
CA SER A 118 46.85 -14.85 0.30
C SER A 118 47.05 -15.97 -0.72
N GLY A 119 46.94 -15.68 -2.02
CA GLY A 119 47.12 -16.67 -3.10
C GLY A 119 45.96 -16.68 -4.10
N ILE A 120 45.90 -17.71 -4.93
CA ILE A 120 44.92 -17.90 -6.00
C ILE A 120 44.34 -19.33 -5.92
N ILE A 121 43.02 -19.45 -5.85
CA ILE A 121 42.28 -20.69 -6.09
C ILE A 121 41.51 -20.48 -7.39
N SER A 122 42.12 -20.86 -8.50
CA SER A 122 41.50 -20.84 -9.83
C SER A 122 40.81 -22.18 -10.17
N ALA A 123 40.89 -23.14 -9.26
CA ALA A 123 40.32 -24.46 -9.40
C ALA A 123 38.78 -24.42 -9.53
N SER A 124 38.23 -25.24 -10.44
CA SER A 124 36.80 -25.19 -10.79
C SER A 124 35.87 -25.55 -9.64
N GLN A 125 36.33 -26.37 -8.69
CA GLN A 125 35.56 -26.83 -7.54
C GLN A 125 35.73 -25.95 -6.29
N GLY A 126 36.56 -24.92 -6.36
CA GLY A 126 36.66 -23.87 -5.34
C GLY A 126 37.18 -24.32 -3.97
N LEU A 127 36.71 -23.64 -2.92
CA LEU A 127 37.04 -23.88 -1.52
C LEU A 127 35.81 -24.40 -0.78
N ARG A 128 35.95 -25.50 -0.06
CA ARG A 128 34.88 -26.14 0.74
C ARG A 128 35.27 -26.12 2.21
N GLY A 129 34.37 -25.67 3.07
CA GLY A 129 34.66 -25.47 4.49
C GLY A 129 34.79 -26.76 5.29
N GLY A 130 33.90 -27.73 5.10
CA GLY A 130 33.90 -29.02 5.79
C GLY A 130 34.37 -30.16 4.91
N ASN A 131 33.80 -31.34 5.12
CA ASN A 131 34.23 -32.55 4.45
C ASN A 131 33.91 -32.50 2.96
N THR A 132 34.64 -33.25 2.14
CA THR A 132 34.45 -33.29 0.68
C THR A 132 34.47 -34.72 0.17
N GLY A 133 33.52 -35.04 -0.70
CA GLY A 133 33.26 -36.41 -1.16
C GLY A 133 32.27 -37.09 -0.21
N GLY A 134 31.15 -37.56 -0.74
CA GLY A 134 30.05 -38.16 0.01
C GLY A 134 29.06 -38.80 -0.96
N ILE A 135 28.20 -39.71 -0.46
CA ILE A 135 27.18 -40.41 -1.25
C ILE A 135 25.80 -40.02 -0.68
N SER A 136 24.81 -39.83 -1.55
CA SER A 136 23.44 -39.53 -1.15
C SER A 136 22.89 -40.59 -0.17
N GLY A 137 22.18 -40.13 0.88
CA GLY A 137 21.54 -41.00 1.88
C GLY A 137 22.45 -41.50 3.00
N GLN A 138 23.68 -41.00 3.11
CA GLN A 138 24.63 -41.36 4.17
C GLN A 138 24.54 -40.37 5.36
N GLU A 139 24.17 -40.84 6.55
CA GLU A 139 23.98 -39.99 7.74
C GLU A 139 25.27 -39.56 8.47
N ASN A 140 26.45 -39.97 7.97
CA ASN A 140 27.72 -39.94 8.72
C ASN A 140 28.78 -38.97 8.17
N ASP A 141 28.49 -38.22 7.09
CA ASP A 141 29.33 -37.11 6.64
C ASP A 141 28.91 -35.82 7.37
N LYS A 142 29.47 -35.62 8.58
CA LYS A 142 29.14 -34.47 9.43
C LYS A 142 30.36 -33.75 9.98
N VAL A 143 30.20 -32.45 10.21
CA VAL A 143 31.15 -31.57 10.89
C VAL A 143 30.45 -30.87 12.05
N GLY A 144 31.13 -30.68 13.19
CA GLY A 144 30.58 -29.98 14.34
C GLY A 144 30.21 -28.53 14.02
N ALA A 145 31.15 -27.74 13.52
CA ALA A 145 30.92 -26.36 13.04
C ALA A 145 31.94 -25.98 11.96
N VAL A 146 31.66 -24.94 11.17
CA VAL A 146 32.60 -24.47 10.14
C VAL A 146 32.85 -22.97 10.24
N VAL A 147 34.12 -22.57 10.17
CA VAL A 147 34.57 -21.17 10.10
C VAL A 147 35.53 -20.98 8.94
N ILE A 148 35.20 -20.12 7.98
CA ILE A 148 36.08 -19.75 6.86
C ILE A 148 36.47 -18.29 7.03
N ASN A 149 37.77 -18.00 7.12
CA ASN A 149 38.31 -16.65 7.19
C ASN A 149 39.13 -16.35 5.93
N LEU A 150 38.68 -15.38 5.15
CA LEU A 150 39.33 -14.91 3.93
C LEU A 150 39.94 -13.53 4.22
N ASN A 151 41.24 -13.54 4.50
CA ASN A 151 41.99 -12.32 4.82
C ASN A 151 42.60 -11.65 3.57
N GLY A 152 42.68 -12.37 2.44
CA GLY A 152 43.16 -11.86 1.14
C GLY A 152 43.13 -12.90 0.02
N GLY A 153 43.71 -12.60 -1.14
CA GLY A 153 43.81 -13.51 -2.29
C GLY A 153 42.59 -13.55 -3.22
N ASN A 154 42.57 -14.52 -4.15
CA ASN A 154 41.52 -14.68 -5.17
C ASN A 154 40.98 -16.11 -5.20
N VAL A 155 39.66 -16.28 -5.07
CA VAL A 155 38.94 -17.54 -5.29
C VAL A 155 38.04 -17.35 -6.52
N SER A 156 38.52 -17.79 -7.69
CA SER A 156 37.86 -17.49 -8.97
C SER A 156 36.50 -18.16 -9.13
N SER A 157 36.31 -19.34 -8.52
CA SER A 157 35.07 -20.12 -8.59
C SER A 157 34.16 -19.76 -7.42
N TYR A 158 33.97 -20.66 -6.46
CA TYR A 158 33.08 -20.45 -5.33
C TYR A 158 33.66 -20.93 -4.00
N ILE A 159 33.11 -20.41 -2.92
CA ILE A 159 33.22 -20.96 -1.58
C ILE A 159 31.95 -21.73 -1.27
N ILE A 160 32.09 -22.92 -0.68
CA ILE A 160 30.98 -23.67 -0.10
C ILE A 160 31.19 -23.77 1.41
N GLY A 161 30.29 -23.16 2.18
CA GLY A 161 30.42 -23.01 3.63
C GLY A 161 30.42 -24.34 4.38
N SER A 162 29.40 -25.19 4.18
CA SER A 162 29.31 -26.47 4.87
C SER A 162 30.38 -27.47 4.41
N GLY A 163 30.46 -27.80 3.12
CA GLY A 163 31.34 -28.84 2.59
C GLY A 163 30.97 -29.32 1.17
N GLY A 164 31.21 -30.60 0.90
CA GLY A 164 30.74 -31.34 -0.26
C GLY A 164 29.21 -31.38 -0.36
N ALA A 165 28.69 -32.00 -1.42
CA ALA A 165 27.30 -32.47 -1.36
C ALA A 165 27.15 -33.48 -0.22
N TYR A 166 26.00 -33.47 0.46
CA TYR A 166 25.68 -34.35 1.60
C TYR A 166 26.54 -34.14 2.87
N SER A 167 27.37 -33.09 2.93
CA SER A 167 28.19 -32.81 4.11
C SER A 167 27.44 -31.89 5.07
N ASP A 168 26.91 -32.47 6.14
CA ASP A 168 26.14 -31.77 7.16
C ASP A 168 27.05 -31.03 8.16
N VAL A 169 26.53 -29.95 8.72
CA VAL A 169 27.14 -29.21 9.82
C VAL A 169 26.18 -29.21 10.99
N GLU A 170 26.57 -29.73 12.14
CA GLU A 170 25.67 -29.86 13.30
C GLU A 170 25.30 -28.50 13.91
N ASN A 171 26.25 -27.56 13.94
CA ASN A 171 26.07 -26.22 14.50
C ASN A 171 26.10 -25.14 13.39
N ASP A 172 26.91 -24.10 13.59
CA ASP A 172 26.94 -22.93 12.72
C ASP A 172 27.95 -23.07 11.57
N VAL A 173 27.64 -22.41 10.45
CA VAL A 173 28.59 -22.09 9.38
C VAL A 173 28.85 -20.59 9.41
N THR A 174 30.11 -20.18 9.54
CA THR A 174 30.51 -18.77 9.54
C THR A 174 31.55 -18.51 8.45
N ILE A 175 31.29 -17.54 7.58
CA ILE A 175 32.17 -17.12 6.49
C ILE A 175 32.50 -15.65 6.69
N ASN A 176 33.77 -15.35 7.00
CA ASN A 176 34.28 -14.00 7.18
C ASN A 176 35.18 -13.63 6.01
N VAL A 177 34.85 -12.55 5.31
CA VAL A 177 35.65 -12.02 4.20
C VAL A 177 36.07 -10.61 4.54
N LYS A 178 37.38 -10.38 4.67
CA LYS A 178 37.96 -9.07 4.98
C LYS A 178 38.54 -8.39 3.73
N SER A 179 39.10 -9.18 2.82
CA SER A 179 39.61 -8.68 1.54
C SER A 179 39.68 -9.80 0.50
N GLY A 180 40.10 -9.48 -0.73
CA GLY A 180 40.24 -10.43 -1.83
C GLY A 180 39.09 -10.39 -2.84
N ASN A 181 39.15 -11.30 -3.82
CA ASN A 181 38.14 -11.46 -4.87
C ASN A 181 37.56 -12.88 -4.85
N ILE A 182 36.24 -13.01 -4.86
CA ILE A 182 35.53 -14.29 -4.75
C ILE A 182 34.46 -14.35 -5.86
N GLY A 183 34.44 -15.44 -6.64
CA GLY A 183 33.43 -15.63 -7.68
C GLY A 183 32.02 -15.86 -7.13
N GLY A 184 31.86 -16.56 -6.01
CA GLY A 184 30.57 -16.67 -5.30
C GLY A 184 30.66 -17.37 -3.96
N ILE A 185 29.63 -17.22 -3.14
CA ILE A 185 29.49 -17.90 -1.85
C ILE A 185 28.20 -18.72 -1.88
N TYR A 186 28.32 -20.02 -1.63
CA TYR A 186 27.21 -20.91 -1.31
C TYR A 186 27.37 -21.31 0.14
N SER A 187 26.46 -20.90 1.02
CA SER A 187 26.69 -21.14 2.45
C SER A 187 26.51 -22.60 2.84
N VAL A 188 25.72 -23.35 2.07
CA VAL A 188 25.49 -24.78 2.22
C VAL A 188 25.79 -25.50 0.91
N GLY A 189 26.35 -26.70 0.97
CA GLY A 189 26.50 -27.58 -0.19
C GLY A 189 25.15 -27.94 -0.81
N GLY A 190 25.14 -28.29 -2.10
CA GLY A 190 23.95 -28.86 -2.76
C GLY A 190 23.72 -30.32 -2.38
N GLY A 191 22.60 -30.90 -2.81
CA GLY A 191 22.27 -32.32 -2.57
C GLY A 191 22.08 -32.62 -1.09
N ASP A 192 20.96 -32.18 -0.51
CA ASP A 192 20.50 -32.49 0.85
C ASP A 192 21.41 -32.09 2.03
N ALA A 193 22.53 -31.39 1.80
CA ALA A 193 23.38 -30.94 2.91
C ALA A 193 22.62 -30.02 3.87
N THR A 194 22.82 -30.23 5.16
CA THR A 194 22.10 -29.54 6.24
C THR A 194 23.04 -28.76 7.16
N VAL A 195 22.65 -27.55 7.53
CA VAL A 195 23.23 -26.81 8.66
C VAL A 195 22.24 -26.83 9.81
N GLY A 196 22.62 -27.43 10.94
CA GLY A 196 21.77 -27.66 12.10
C GLY A 196 21.48 -26.42 12.94
N ASN A 197 22.25 -25.35 12.77
CA ASN A 197 21.98 -24.05 13.39
C ASN A 197 22.07 -22.90 12.36
N ASN A 198 22.84 -21.85 12.60
CA ASN A 198 22.82 -20.63 11.78
C ASN A 198 23.91 -20.62 10.71
N VAL A 199 23.64 -19.89 9.63
CA VAL A 199 24.63 -19.44 8.66
C VAL A 199 24.93 -17.97 8.91
N ASN A 200 26.20 -17.61 8.99
CA ASN A 200 26.66 -16.22 9.15
C ASN A 200 27.67 -15.87 8.04
N VAL A 201 27.33 -14.93 7.16
CA VAL A 201 28.22 -14.42 6.11
C VAL A 201 28.55 -12.96 6.42
N ASN A 202 29.80 -12.69 6.76
CA ASN A 202 30.30 -11.36 7.14
C ASN A 202 31.31 -10.86 6.09
N LEU A 203 30.89 -9.90 5.27
CA LEU A 203 31.74 -9.19 4.32
C LEU A 203 32.13 -7.84 4.93
N THR A 204 33.40 -7.69 5.30
CA THR A 204 34.01 -6.50 5.93
C THR A 204 35.03 -5.84 4.99
N GLY A 205 34.81 -5.98 3.68
CA GLY A 205 35.71 -5.55 2.62
C GLY A 205 35.80 -6.59 1.50
N GLY A 206 36.66 -6.37 0.50
CA GLY A 206 36.80 -7.28 -0.63
C GLY A 206 35.61 -7.30 -1.60
N LYS A 207 35.70 -8.19 -2.60
CA LYS A 207 34.72 -8.31 -3.68
C LYS A 207 34.19 -9.74 -3.78
N VAL A 208 32.87 -9.89 -3.77
CA VAL A 208 32.16 -11.15 -4.05
C VAL A 208 31.30 -10.96 -5.30
N ALA A 209 31.16 -11.95 -6.19
CA ALA A 209 30.20 -11.81 -7.28
C ALA A 209 28.76 -12.01 -6.80
N THR A 210 28.43 -13.20 -6.30
CA THR A 210 27.08 -13.54 -5.83
C THR A 210 27.15 -14.19 -4.46
N ILE A 211 26.16 -13.93 -3.59
CA ILE A 211 26.01 -14.61 -2.31
C ILE A 211 24.70 -15.39 -2.31
N TYR A 212 24.78 -16.65 -1.92
CA TYR A 212 23.66 -17.53 -1.63
C TYR A 212 23.70 -17.85 -0.13
N GLY A 213 22.70 -17.34 0.58
CA GLY A 213 22.56 -17.43 2.02
C GLY A 213 22.28 -18.85 2.50
N ALA A 214 21.63 -19.66 1.65
CA ALA A 214 21.63 -21.11 1.76
C ALA A 214 22.43 -21.74 0.61
N GLY A 215 22.22 -23.03 0.36
CA GLY A 215 22.84 -23.76 -0.73
C GLY A 215 21.99 -23.76 -2.00
N ALA A 216 22.19 -24.81 -2.81
CA ALA A 216 21.42 -25.06 -4.02
C ALA A 216 20.63 -26.37 -3.87
N SER A 217 19.62 -26.57 -4.73
CA SER A 217 18.77 -27.76 -4.70
C SER A 217 18.10 -27.92 -3.34
N THR A 218 18.14 -29.09 -2.72
CA THR A 218 17.44 -29.46 -1.49
C THR A 218 18.19 -29.12 -0.18
N SER A 219 19.17 -28.21 -0.22
CA SER A 219 19.94 -27.82 0.98
C SER A 219 19.05 -27.26 2.10
N ILE A 220 19.39 -27.52 3.35
CA ILE A 220 18.60 -27.09 4.51
C ILE A 220 19.43 -26.26 5.49
N VAL A 221 18.89 -25.15 5.97
CA VAL A 221 19.38 -24.41 7.15
C VAL A 221 18.31 -24.47 8.23
N LYS A 222 18.60 -25.12 9.36
CA LYS A 222 17.65 -25.28 10.48
C LYS A 222 17.48 -24.01 11.32
N GLY A 223 18.53 -23.21 11.44
CA GLY A 223 18.49 -21.90 12.08
C GLY A 223 18.31 -20.76 11.09
N ASN A 224 18.91 -19.62 11.41
CA ASN A 224 18.81 -18.39 10.63
C ASN A 224 19.94 -18.27 9.59
N VAL A 225 19.69 -17.46 8.57
CA VAL A 225 20.73 -16.98 7.66
C VAL A 225 20.98 -15.50 7.91
N ASN A 226 22.20 -15.13 8.29
CA ASN A 226 22.59 -13.76 8.59
C ASN A 226 23.68 -13.31 7.61
N ILE A 227 23.41 -12.26 6.83
CA ILE A 227 24.35 -11.69 5.86
C ILE A 227 24.63 -10.23 6.25
N THR A 228 25.88 -9.91 6.58
CA THR A 228 26.30 -8.54 6.91
C THR A 228 27.35 -8.06 5.90
N LEU A 229 27.08 -6.94 5.24
CA LEU A 229 27.98 -6.25 4.33
C LEU A 229 28.38 -4.90 4.94
N SER A 230 29.68 -4.66 5.09
CA SER A 230 30.24 -3.49 5.78
C SER A 230 31.63 -3.13 5.26
N GLU A 231 32.20 -2.02 5.72
CA GLU A 231 33.58 -1.60 5.46
C GLU A 231 33.96 -1.63 3.96
N ASN A 232 33.12 -1.04 3.11
CA ASN A 232 33.27 -1.00 1.64
C ASN A 232 33.19 -2.37 0.94
N ALA A 233 32.58 -3.37 1.58
CA ALA A 233 32.18 -4.63 0.96
C ALA A 233 31.52 -4.42 -0.41
N ASN A 234 31.95 -5.18 -1.42
CA ASN A 234 31.40 -5.07 -2.78
C ASN A 234 30.86 -6.41 -3.29
N VAL A 235 29.54 -6.50 -3.42
CA VAL A 235 28.88 -7.58 -4.15
C VAL A 235 28.59 -7.09 -5.57
N SER A 236 29.23 -7.72 -6.56
CA SER A 236 29.15 -7.24 -7.95
C SER A 236 27.94 -7.75 -8.74
N ARG A 237 27.18 -8.70 -8.19
CA ARG A 237 25.90 -9.21 -8.71
C ARG A 237 24.87 -9.26 -7.57
N ASP A 238 24.12 -10.35 -7.47
CA ASP A 238 22.96 -10.48 -6.60
C ASP A 238 23.30 -11.09 -5.23
N VAL A 239 22.41 -10.84 -4.27
CA VAL A 239 22.40 -11.54 -2.98
C VAL A 239 21.06 -12.24 -2.83
N TYR A 240 21.13 -13.54 -2.60
CA TYR A 240 19.99 -14.40 -2.31
C TYR A 240 20.06 -14.77 -0.84
N GLY A 241 19.08 -14.33 -0.07
CA GLY A 241 19.03 -14.61 1.35
C GLY A 241 18.61 -16.06 1.66
N GLY A 242 17.90 -16.72 0.74
CA GLY A 242 17.58 -18.15 0.78
C GLY A 242 18.42 -18.99 -0.19
N ALA A 243 17.86 -20.11 -0.62
CA ALA A 243 18.52 -21.05 -1.54
C ALA A 243 18.51 -20.58 -3.00
N TRP A 244 19.38 -21.19 -3.81
CA TRP A 244 19.43 -21.02 -5.26
C TRP A 244 18.96 -22.26 -6.00
N ASN A 245 17.82 -22.14 -6.67
CA ASN A 245 17.22 -23.15 -7.53
C ASN A 245 16.85 -24.46 -6.81
N GLY A 246 15.61 -24.92 -6.96
CA GLY A 246 15.08 -26.12 -6.29
C GLY A 246 14.62 -25.86 -4.84
N ASP A 247 14.18 -26.93 -4.17
CA ASP A 247 13.38 -26.88 -2.93
C ASP A 247 14.17 -26.60 -1.64
N GLY A 248 15.24 -25.82 -1.73
CA GLY A 248 16.13 -25.51 -0.61
C GLY A 248 15.41 -24.68 0.44
N THR A 249 15.64 -24.99 1.72
CA THR A 249 14.83 -24.47 2.83
C THR A 249 15.68 -23.79 3.90
N VAL A 250 15.23 -22.63 4.35
CA VAL A 250 15.66 -21.99 5.60
C VAL A 250 14.50 -22.07 6.59
N ASP A 251 14.64 -22.87 7.64
CA ASP A 251 13.62 -23.03 8.67
C ASP A 251 13.51 -21.76 9.54
N GLY A 252 14.64 -21.11 9.82
CA GLY A 252 14.68 -19.83 10.51
C GLY A 252 14.40 -18.61 9.61
N LYS A 253 14.85 -17.45 10.10
CA LYS A 253 14.69 -16.16 9.44
C LYS A 253 15.94 -15.86 8.61
N THR A 254 15.73 -15.15 7.49
CA THR A 254 16.84 -14.57 6.73
C THR A 254 16.98 -13.09 7.05
N THR A 255 18.19 -12.66 7.42
CA THR A 255 18.52 -11.27 7.73
C THR A 255 19.68 -10.79 6.86
N LEU A 256 19.51 -9.64 6.18
CA LEU A 256 20.56 -8.96 5.43
C LEU A 256 20.72 -7.53 5.93
N ILE A 257 21.95 -7.14 6.26
CA ILE A 257 22.30 -5.77 6.64
C ILE A 257 23.44 -5.28 5.75
N ALA A 258 23.25 -4.16 5.05
CA ALA A 258 24.31 -3.47 4.32
C ALA A 258 24.55 -2.09 4.95
N LYS A 259 25.79 -1.78 5.29
CA LYS A 259 26.20 -0.55 5.99
C LYS A 259 27.62 -0.13 5.60
N ASP A 260 28.13 0.96 6.17
CA ASP A 260 29.55 1.35 6.07
C ASP A 260 30.08 1.38 4.62
N ASN A 261 29.34 2.04 3.72
CA ASN A 261 29.61 2.15 2.28
C ASN A 261 29.62 0.82 1.50
N ALA A 262 29.01 -0.23 2.03
CA ALA A 262 28.82 -1.47 1.30
C ALA A 262 28.00 -1.25 0.02
N LYS A 263 28.35 -1.98 -1.04
CA LYS A 263 27.72 -1.89 -2.36
C LYS A 263 27.27 -3.25 -2.85
N VAL A 264 26.01 -3.35 -3.26
CA VAL A 264 25.46 -4.46 -4.03
C VAL A 264 25.09 -3.92 -5.41
N SER A 265 25.88 -4.27 -6.43
CA SER A 265 25.66 -3.78 -7.80
C SER A 265 24.48 -4.48 -8.49
N GLY A 266 24.07 -5.65 -7.99
CA GLY A 266 22.86 -6.34 -8.42
C GLY A 266 21.69 -6.16 -7.45
N LYS A 267 20.84 -7.17 -7.41
CA LYS A 267 19.58 -7.21 -6.67
C LYS A 267 19.73 -7.99 -5.37
N ILE A 268 18.87 -7.68 -4.41
CA ILE A 268 18.69 -8.49 -3.21
C ILE A 268 17.35 -9.19 -3.30
N TYR A 269 17.35 -10.50 -3.05
CA TYR A 269 16.17 -11.35 -2.93
C TYR A 269 16.19 -11.99 -1.54
N GLY A 270 15.39 -11.48 -0.60
CA GLY A 270 15.34 -11.97 0.78
C GLY A 270 15.04 -13.47 0.88
N GLY A 271 14.12 -13.98 0.06
CA GLY A 271 13.69 -15.38 0.04
C GLY A 271 14.55 -16.34 -0.79
N GLY A 272 15.51 -15.82 -1.57
CA GLY A 272 16.29 -16.62 -2.52
C GLY A 272 15.64 -16.76 -3.90
N SER A 273 15.99 -17.82 -4.65
CA SER A 273 15.48 -18.12 -5.99
C SER A 273 14.91 -19.53 -6.01
N ALA A 274 13.59 -19.68 -6.14
CA ALA A 274 12.86 -20.95 -6.03
C ALA A 274 12.95 -21.69 -4.67
N GLY A 275 13.49 -21.06 -3.62
CA GLY A 275 13.61 -21.65 -2.28
C GLY A 275 12.53 -21.23 -1.28
N PHE A 276 12.57 -21.82 -0.09
CA PHE A 276 11.62 -21.58 1.01
C PHE A 276 12.30 -20.89 2.20
N VAL A 277 11.64 -19.89 2.79
CA VAL A 277 12.04 -19.29 4.07
C VAL A 277 10.85 -19.29 5.03
N ASN A 278 10.92 -20.12 6.06
CA ASN A 278 9.77 -20.40 6.92
C ASN A 278 9.52 -19.31 7.99
N SER A 279 10.55 -18.61 8.48
CA SER A 279 10.38 -17.59 9.53
C SER A 279 10.54 -16.13 9.06
N GLY A 280 10.40 -15.90 7.74
CA GLY A 280 10.36 -14.56 7.16
C GLY A 280 11.73 -13.98 6.79
N THR A 281 11.72 -12.74 6.29
CA THR A 281 12.93 -12.03 5.85
C THR A 281 13.04 -10.65 6.49
N SER A 282 14.27 -10.14 6.65
CA SER A 282 14.54 -8.76 7.05
C SER A 282 15.74 -8.21 6.29
N ILE A 283 15.55 -7.10 5.59
CA ILE A 283 16.58 -6.43 4.80
C ILE A 283 16.71 -5.00 5.31
N LYS A 284 17.92 -4.60 5.71
CA LYS A 284 18.22 -3.24 6.16
C LYS A 284 19.39 -2.68 5.37
N ILE A 285 19.16 -1.58 4.66
CA ILE A 285 20.21 -0.84 3.95
C ILE A 285 20.43 0.47 4.70
N GLU A 286 21.52 0.55 5.45
CA GLU A 286 21.84 1.72 6.27
C GLU A 286 22.44 2.86 5.44
N ASN A 287 22.53 4.05 6.06
CA ASN A 287 23.12 5.23 5.44
C ASN A 287 24.52 4.92 4.87
N GLY A 288 24.78 5.42 3.66
CA GLY A 288 26.03 5.20 2.93
C GLY A 288 26.09 3.90 2.12
N ALA A 289 25.28 2.89 2.44
CA ALA A 289 25.19 1.67 1.64
C ALA A 289 24.34 1.87 0.37
N SER A 290 24.64 1.11 -0.68
CA SER A 290 23.94 1.19 -1.96
C SER A 290 23.61 -0.18 -2.55
N VAL A 291 22.41 -0.31 -3.11
CA VAL A 291 21.90 -1.52 -3.78
C VAL A 291 21.20 -1.11 -5.07
N THR A 292 21.16 -1.95 -6.10
CA THR A 292 20.35 -1.63 -7.30
C THR A 292 18.86 -1.80 -7.02
N SER A 293 18.41 -3.00 -6.64
CA SER A 293 17.00 -3.24 -6.29
C SER A 293 16.87 -4.20 -5.12
N ILE A 294 15.78 -4.04 -4.36
CA ILE A 294 15.46 -4.88 -3.21
C ILE A 294 14.10 -5.54 -3.45
N TYR A 295 14.05 -6.86 -3.25
CA TYR A 295 12.83 -7.65 -3.16
C TYR A 295 12.85 -8.34 -1.79
N GLY A 296 11.89 -7.98 -0.92
CA GLY A 296 11.79 -8.54 0.42
C GLY A 296 11.50 -10.04 0.42
N GLY A 297 10.69 -10.49 -0.54
CA GLY A 297 10.48 -11.90 -0.87
C GLY A 297 11.66 -12.48 -1.64
N GLY A 298 11.43 -13.52 -2.45
CA GLY A 298 12.48 -14.03 -3.34
C GLY A 298 12.17 -13.81 -4.83
N THR A 299 12.66 -14.71 -5.67
CA THR A 299 12.39 -14.72 -7.11
C THR A 299 12.09 -16.12 -7.62
N GLU A 300 11.45 -16.21 -8.79
CA GLU A 300 11.21 -17.47 -9.51
C GLU A 300 10.52 -18.53 -8.64
N SER A 301 9.32 -18.19 -8.14
CA SER A 301 8.46 -19.08 -7.34
C SER A 301 8.96 -19.47 -5.95
N SER A 302 9.91 -18.72 -5.37
CA SER A 302 10.22 -18.86 -3.93
C SER A 302 9.02 -18.50 -3.04
N ILE A 303 9.01 -19.02 -1.82
CA ILE A 303 7.95 -18.77 -0.83
C ILE A 303 8.56 -18.31 0.50
N VAL A 304 8.07 -17.19 1.02
CA VAL A 304 8.43 -16.66 2.34
C VAL A 304 7.22 -16.69 3.27
N LYS A 305 7.25 -17.45 4.37
CA LYS A 305 6.07 -17.63 5.24
C LYS A 305 5.95 -16.62 6.39
N GLY A 306 7.05 -16.27 7.06
CA GLY A 306 7.00 -15.33 8.20
C GLY A 306 6.83 -13.85 7.84
N GLY A 307 6.48 -13.51 6.60
CA GLY A 307 6.42 -12.14 6.12
C GLY A 307 7.79 -11.54 5.79
N THR A 308 7.79 -10.29 5.33
CA THR A 308 8.99 -9.56 4.89
C THR A 308 9.09 -8.20 5.58
N ASN A 309 10.32 -7.77 5.89
CA ASN A 309 10.62 -6.43 6.40
C ASN A 309 11.75 -5.81 5.59
N VAL A 310 11.53 -4.65 4.98
CA VAL A 310 12.52 -3.92 4.20
C VAL A 310 12.66 -2.49 4.72
N GLU A 311 13.85 -2.13 5.18
CA GLU A 311 14.18 -0.79 5.66
C GLU A 311 15.30 -0.17 4.82
N LEU A 312 15.01 0.97 4.19
CA LEU A 312 15.94 1.72 3.35
C LEU A 312 16.26 3.08 3.96
N TYR A 313 17.49 3.21 4.46
CA TYR A 313 18.12 4.48 4.86
C TYR A 313 19.25 4.88 3.89
N GLY A 314 19.90 3.90 3.24
CA GLY A 314 20.88 4.12 2.16
C GLY A 314 20.23 4.43 0.81
N THR A 315 20.86 4.02 -0.29
CA THR A 315 20.32 4.26 -1.64
C THR A 315 19.90 2.96 -2.33
N ALA A 316 18.75 2.98 -3.00
CA ALA A 316 18.37 1.96 -3.96
C ALA A 316 17.67 2.58 -5.18
N SER A 317 17.61 1.86 -6.29
CA SER A 317 16.80 2.26 -7.45
C SER A 317 15.36 1.76 -7.32
N SER A 318 15.11 0.65 -6.61
CA SER A 318 13.77 0.09 -6.46
C SER A 318 13.63 -0.67 -5.15
N VAL A 319 12.48 -0.54 -4.50
CA VAL A 319 12.11 -1.33 -3.31
C VAL A 319 10.79 -2.03 -3.55
N VAL A 320 10.77 -3.35 -3.32
CA VAL A 320 9.58 -4.20 -3.40
C VAL A 320 9.47 -4.96 -2.08
N GLY A 321 8.35 -4.82 -1.38
CA GLY A 321 8.12 -5.50 -0.10
C GLY A 321 7.98 -7.01 -0.26
N GLY A 322 7.27 -7.46 -1.29
CA GLY A 322 7.16 -8.86 -1.69
C GLY A 322 8.32 -9.34 -2.58
N GLY A 323 8.07 -10.40 -3.35
CA GLY A 323 9.06 -10.98 -4.26
C GLY A 323 8.87 -10.58 -5.74
N HIS A 324 9.81 -11.01 -6.58
CA HIS A 324 9.70 -10.97 -8.05
C HIS A 324 9.15 -12.32 -8.53
N LYS A 325 7.85 -12.41 -8.86
CA LYS A 325 7.17 -13.70 -9.13
C LYS A 325 7.30 -14.71 -7.97
N SER A 326 7.17 -14.24 -6.73
CA SER A 326 7.37 -15.06 -5.52
C SER A 326 6.35 -14.67 -4.46
N ASP A 327 5.82 -15.69 -3.78
CA ASP A 327 4.75 -15.53 -2.79
C ASP A 327 5.30 -15.22 -1.40
N VAL A 328 4.51 -14.46 -0.65
CA VAL A 328 4.73 -14.17 0.77
C VAL A 328 3.48 -14.64 1.53
N GLU A 329 3.59 -15.75 2.26
CA GLU A 329 2.52 -16.29 3.12
C GLU A 329 2.45 -15.57 4.48
N GLY A 330 2.58 -14.25 4.46
CA GLY A 330 2.51 -13.36 5.61
C GLY A 330 2.33 -11.92 5.14
N GLY A 331 2.57 -10.94 6.02
CA GLY A 331 2.54 -9.53 5.65
C GLY A 331 3.85 -9.02 5.07
N THR A 332 3.81 -7.86 4.40
CA THR A 332 5.00 -7.13 3.97
C THR A 332 5.10 -5.79 4.71
N ASN A 333 6.32 -5.36 5.03
CA ASN A 333 6.59 -4.06 5.61
C ASN A 333 7.74 -3.38 4.85
N VAL A 334 7.50 -2.17 4.35
CA VAL A 334 8.48 -1.36 3.62
C VAL A 334 8.60 0.00 4.29
N ILE A 335 9.81 0.37 4.71
CA ILE A 335 10.11 1.69 5.25
C ILE A 335 11.18 2.35 4.39
N VAL A 336 10.85 3.49 3.81
CA VAL A 336 11.80 4.36 3.08
C VAL A 336 12.00 5.64 3.88
N ASP A 337 13.19 5.76 4.45
CA ASP A 337 13.63 6.91 5.23
C ASP A 337 15.05 7.32 4.81
N SER A 338 15.18 7.67 3.53
CA SER A 338 16.46 8.04 2.93
C SER A 338 16.34 9.34 2.16
N ALA A 339 16.87 10.43 2.71
CA ALA A 339 16.90 11.73 2.05
C ALA A 339 17.67 11.71 0.70
N ASN A 340 18.58 10.76 0.52
CA ASN A 340 19.41 10.62 -0.68
C ASN A 340 18.88 9.59 -1.68
N ALA A 341 17.82 8.85 -1.36
CA ALA A 341 17.25 7.86 -2.27
C ALA A 341 16.50 8.56 -3.41
N SER A 342 16.88 8.19 -4.64
CA SER A 342 16.14 8.50 -5.87
C SER A 342 15.66 7.18 -6.47
N LEU A 343 14.53 6.71 -5.97
CA LEU A 343 13.91 5.46 -6.36
C LEU A 343 13.15 5.66 -7.68
N SER A 344 13.26 4.74 -8.62
CA SER A 344 12.28 4.65 -9.70
C SER A 344 10.94 4.21 -9.12
N GLN A 345 10.92 3.20 -8.26
CA GLN A 345 9.68 2.65 -7.74
C GLN A 345 9.74 2.18 -6.29
N VAL A 346 8.57 2.22 -5.66
CA VAL A 346 8.23 1.54 -4.40
C VAL A 346 6.99 0.70 -4.65
N VAL A 347 7.04 -0.59 -4.31
CA VAL A 347 5.92 -1.53 -4.43
C VAL A 347 5.75 -2.24 -3.09
N GLY A 348 4.57 -2.15 -2.47
CA GLY A 348 4.34 -2.73 -1.14
C GLY A 348 4.26 -4.26 -1.15
N ALA A 349 3.63 -4.83 -2.18
CA ALA A 349 3.46 -6.28 -2.33
C ALA A 349 4.40 -6.85 -3.42
N GLY A 350 3.91 -7.69 -4.33
CA GLY A 350 4.71 -8.42 -5.33
C GLY A 350 4.99 -7.64 -6.62
N TYR A 351 6.03 -8.06 -7.36
CA TYR A 351 6.35 -7.57 -8.71
C TYR A 351 6.24 -8.71 -9.72
N GLN A 352 5.49 -8.50 -10.80
CA GLN A 352 5.19 -9.50 -11.85
C GLN A 352 4.55 -10.78 -11.30
N GLY A 353 3.55 -10.63 -10.43
CA GLY A 353 2.99 -11.73 -9.65
C GLY A 353 3.49 -11.72 -8.21
N GLY A 354 3.37 -12.86 -7.53
CA GLY A 354 3.66 -12.96 -6.10
C GLY A 354 2.47 -12.52 -5.25
N ASN A 355 1.78 -13.49 -4.66
CA ASN A 355 0.67 -13.25 -3.75
C ASN A 355 1.20 -12.89 -2.37
N VAL A 356 0.50 -11.99 -1.68
CA VAL A 356 0.73 -11.66 -0.28
C VAL A 356 -0.51 -12.07 0.51
N THR A 357 -0.37 -12.94 1.50
CA THR A 357 -1.54 -13.43 2.25
C THR A 357 -1.91 -12.57 3.46
N GLY A 358 -0.99 -11.74 3.96
CA GLY A 358 -1.22 -10.82 5.07
C GLY A 358 -1.27 -9.35 4.67
N ASP A 359 -1.19 -8.47 5.66
CA ASP A 359 -1.23 -7.01 5.47
C ASP A 359 0.04 -6.48 4.80
N VAL A 360 -0.14 -5.46 3.96
CA VAL A 360 0.93 -4.75 3.26
C VAL A 360 1.07 -3.37 3.89
N ASN A 361 2.25 -3.06 4.42
CA ASN A 361 2.52 -1.79 5.08
C ASN A 361 3.65 -1.05 4.35
N VAL A 362 3.41 0.19 3.93
CA VAL A 362 4.41 1.01 3.23
C VAL A 362 4.50 2.38 3.88
N THR A 363 5.68 2.74 4.38
CA THR A 363 5.96 4.05 4.98
C THR A 363 7.00 4.81 4.17
N LEU A 364 6.65 6.03 3.74
CA LEU A 364 7.57 6.97 3.10
C LEU A 364 7.77 8.19 4.02
N LYS A 365 8.97 8.31 4.58
CA LYS A 365 9.35 9.45 5.43
C LYS A 365 10.22 10.46 4.70
N ASN A 366 11.12 9.97 3.84
CA ASN A 366 12.09 10.76 3.09
C ASN A 366 12.42 10.09 1.75
N GLY A 367 13.04 10.86 0.84
CA GLY A 367 13.47 10.40 -0.47
C GLY A 367 12.53 10.79 -1.60
N THR A 368 12.93 10.49 -2.84
CA THR A 368 12.14 10.77 -4.04
C THR A 368 11.82 9.47 -4.79
N VAL A 369 10.54 9.27 -5.12
CA VAL A 369 10.06 8.23 -6.02
C VAL A 369 9.71 8.87 -7.36
N SER A 370 10.48 8.55 -8.40
CA SER A 370 10.43 9.27 -9.68
C SER A 370 9.41 8.71 -10.67
N ASP A 371 9.09 7.41 -10.60
CA ASP A 371 8.24 6.74 -11.59
C ASP A 371 6.95 6.18 -10.97
N MET A 372 6.99 5.27 -10.00
CA MET A 372 5.74 4.72 -9.44
C MET A 372 5.81 4.36 -7.96
N PHE A 373 4.77 4.76 -7.22
CA PHE A 373 4.49 4.28 -5.88
C PHE A 373 3.22 3.44 -5.91
N VAL A 374 3.31 2.17 -5.51
CA VAL A 374 2.21 1.22 -5.54
C VAL A 374 2.10 0.54 -4.18
N GLY A 375 0.96 0.69 -3.50
CA GLY A 375 0.71 0.05 -2.21
C GLY A 375 0.56 -1.46 -2.33
N GLY A 376 -0.16 -1.93 -3.36
CA GLY A 376 -0.30 -3.35 -3.67
C GLY A 376 0.82 -3.91 -4.54
N SER A 377 0.46 -4.82 -5.44
CA SER A 377 1.37 -5.49 -6.38
C SER A 377 1.42 -4.77 -7.73
N ARG A 378 2.56 -4.90 -8.42
CA ARG A 378 2.78 -4.40 -9.78
C ARG A 378 2.83 -5.56 -10.78
N GLU A 379 2.10 -5.45 -11.88
CA GLU A 379 2.10 -6.42 -13.00
C GLU A 379 1.66 -7.84 -12.59
N GLY A 380 0.72 -7.98 -11.65
CA GLY A 380 0.18 -9.27 -11.19
C GLY A 380 0.27 -9.46 -9.67
N GLY A 381 -0.50 -10.40 -9.11
CA GLY A 381 -0.45 -10.81 -7.70
C GLY A 381 -1.65 -10.35 -6.87
N ASN A 382 -2.09 -11.18 -5.93
CA ASN A 382 -3.22 -10.87 -5.03
C ASN A 382 -2.74 -10.44 -3.65
N VAL A 383 -3.55 -9.65 -2.96
CA VAL A 383 -3.34 -9.28 -1.55
C VAL A 383 -4.53 -9.76 -0.74
N ASN A 384 -4.31 -10.71 0.17
CA ASN A 384 -5.34 -11.26 1.06
C ASN A 384 -5.37 -10.60 2.45
N GLY A 385 -4.93 -9.35 2.53
CA GLY A 385 -4.93 -8.50 3.73
C GLY A 385 -5.23 -7.05 3.38
N ASN A 386 -5.06 -6.17 4.36
CA ASN A 386 -5.18 -4.72 4.18
C ASN A 386 -3.92 -4.15 3.53
N ILE A 387 -4.05 -2.98 2.90
CA ILE A 387 -2.92 -2.18 2.40
C ILE A 387 -2.91 -0.86 3.17
N ASN A 388 -1.85 -0.62 3.93
CA ASN A 388 -1.66 0.56 4.76
C ASN A 388 -0.49 1.38 4.21
N ILE A 389 -0.74 2.63 3.84
CA ILE A 389 0.26 3.54 3.28
C ILE A 389 0.34 4.78 4.17
N ASP A 390 1.53 5.07 4.69
CA ASP A 390 1.80 6.24 5.50
C ASP A 390 2.93 7.09 4.90
N MET A 391 2.58 8.29 4.45
CA MET A 391 3.51 9.26 3.91
C MET A 391 3.58 10.47 4.83
N THR A 392 4.68 10.58 5.57
CA THR A 392 4.95 11.71 6.49
C THR A 392 5.93 12.73 5.90
N GLY A 393 6.54 12.40 4.76
CA GLY A 393 7.46 13.25 4.03
C GLY A 393 7.89 12.64 2.69
N GLY A 394 8.96 13.17 2.11
CA GLY A 394 9.45 12.74 0.80
C GLY A 394 8.63 13.27 -0.39
N LYS A 395 8.96 12.79 -1.58
CA LYS A 395 8.34 13.23 -2.84
C LYS A 395 8.02 12.05 -3.76
N ILE A 396 6.80 12.02 -4.28
CA ILE A 396 6.39 11.13 -5.37
C ILE A 396 6.15 12.01 -6.60
N ASN A 397 6.95 11.86 -7.66
CA ASN A 397 6.83 12.70 -8.87
C ASN A 397 5.64 12.32 -9.76
N THR A 398 5.00 11.18 -9.50
CA THR A 398 3.92 10.60 -10.30
C THR A 398 2.68 10.37 -9.44
N TYR A 399 2.04 9.20 -9.58
CA TYR A 399 0.88 8.80 -8.79
C TYR A 399 1.30 7.95 -7.60
N LEU A 400 0.59 8.14 -6.49
CA LEU A 400 0.47 7.15 -5.43
C LEU A 400 -0.73 6.26 -5.78
N VAL A 401 -0.50 4.99 -6.09
CA VAL A 401 -1.56 4.00 -6.30
C VAL A 401 -1.70 3.18 -5.04
N GLY A 402 -2.87 3.20 -4.39
CA GLY A 402 -3.09 2.49 -3.14
C GLY A 402 -3.20 0.98 -3.34
N GLY A 403 -3.93 0.56 -4.38
CA GLY A 403 -4.09 -0.85 -4.73
C GLY A 403 -3.02 -1.40 -5.66
N ASN A 404 -3.43 -2.33 -6.53
CA ASN A 404 -2.57 -2.98 -7.52
C ASN A 404 -2.41 -2.13 -8.78
N TYR A 405 -1.30 -2.30 -9.50
CA TYR A 405 -1.02 -1.59 -10.75
C TYR A 405 -0.75 -2.55 -11.92
N GLN A 406 -1.41 -2.32 -13.07
CA GLN A 406 -1.26 -3.10 -14.32
C GLN A 406 -1.41 -4.62 -14.15
N SER A 407 -2.24 -5.06 -13.21
CA SER A 407 -2.57 -6.48 -13.10
C SER A 407 -3.78 -6.85 -13.95
N GLN A 408 -3.74 -8.04 -14.54
CA GLN A 408 -4.94 -8.68 -15.09
C GLN A 408 -5.61 -9.47 -13.97
N ASN A 409 -6.83 -9.07 -13.60
CA ASN A 409 -7.71 -9.79 -12.65
C ASN A 409 -7.09 -10.04 -11.25
N SER A 410 -6.30 -9.10 -10.71
CA SER A 410 -5.89 -9.16 -9.31
C SER A 410 -7.00 -8.75 -8.35
N VAL A 411 -6.97 -9.35 -7.17
CA VAL A 411 -7.90 -9.10 -6.08
C VAL A 411 -7.16 -8.61 -4.85
N ILE A 412 -7.73 -7.61 -4.18
CA ILE A 412 -7.39 -7.19 -2.83
C ILE A 412 -8.57 -7.55 -1.92
N LYS A 413 -8.33 -8.28 -0.82
CA LYS A 413 -9.40 -8.73 0.08
C LYS A 413 -9.64 -7.83 1.29
N GLY A 414 -8.65 -7.02 1.68
CA GLY A 414 -8.78 -6.07 2.77
C GLY A 414 -9.08 -4.65 2.32
N ASN A 415 -9.03 -3.73 3.28
CA ASN A 415 -9.15 -2.30 3.07
C ASN A 415 -7.85 -1.71 2.50
N ILE A 416 -7.95 -0.51 1.93
CA ILE A 416 -6.81 0.31 1.54
C ILE A 416 -6.88 1.62 2.33
N ASP A 417 -5.93 1.82 3.22
CA ASP A 417 -5.84 3.02 4.06
C ASP A 417 -4.60 3.83 3.67
N ILE A 418 -4.81 5.06 3.20
CA ILE A 418 -3.77 5.97 2.73
C ILE A 418 -3.77 7.21 3.61
N SER A 419 -2.65 7.48 4.27
CA SER A 419 -2.41 8.69 5.05
C SER A 419 -1.25 9.47 4.45
N VAL A 420 -1.50 10.73 4.06
CA VAL A 420 -0.46 11.67 3.61
C VAL A 420 -0.52 12.90 4.51
N THR A 421 0.44 13.02 5.42
CA THR A 421 0.52 14.10 6.42
C THR A 421 1.65 15.10 6.15
N GLY A 422 2.54 14.77 5.21
CA GLY A 422 3.63 15.63 4.78
C GLY A 422 4.24 15.18 3.46
N GLY A 423 5.12 16.01 2.90
CA GLY A 423 5.72 15.77 1.59
C GLY A 423 4.78 16.10 0.42
N SER A 424 5.10 15.61 -0.77
CA SER A 424 4.32 15.93 -1.98
C SER A 424 4.13 14.76 -2.95
N VAL A 425 2.94 14.66 -3.54
CA VAL A 425 2.60 13.73 -4.63
C VAL A 425 2.23 14.53 -5.87
N SER A 426 3.11 14.60 -6.86
CA SER A 426 3.02 15.60 -7.93
C SER A 426 1.92 15.37 -8.97
N HIS A 427 1.43 14.14 -9.17
CA HIS A 427 0.24 13.92 -10.02
C HIS A 427 -1.02 13.75 -9.19
N GLY A 428 -1.01 12.83 -8.23
CA GLY A 428 -2.17 12.59 -7.39
C GLY A 428 -2.21 11.21 -6.77
N ILE A 429 -3.34 10.92 -6.12
CA ILE A 429 -3.65 9.65 -5.46
C ILE A 429 -4.69 8.90 -6.28
N ARG A 430 -4.40 7.63 -6.57
CA ARG A 430 -5.37 6.63 -7.00
C ARG A 430 -5.62 5.71 -5.80
N GLY A 431 -6.71 5.88 -5.08
CA GLY A 431 -6.87 5.19 -3.78
C GLY A 431 -6.97 3.66 -3.93
N GLY A 432 -7.73 3.20 -4.93
CA GLY A 432 -7.84 1.80 -5.29
C GLY A 432 -6.77 1.38 -6.30
N SER A 433 -7.11 0.39 -7.12
CA SER A 433 -6.19 -0.19 -8.10
C SER A 433 -6.23 0.57 -9.44
N MET A 434 -5.17 0.45 -10.26
CA MET A 434 -5.07 1.08 -11.58
C MET A 434 -4.72 0.08 -12.69
N GLY A 435 -5.71 -0.26 -13.51
CA GLY A 435 -5.65 -1.34 -14.49
C GLY A 435 -5.42 -0.90 -15.93
N GLY A 436 -5.15 -1.89 -16.78
CA GLY A 436 -5.23 -1.74 -18.24
C GLY A 436 -6.67 -1.87 -18.73
N ALA A 437 -6.94 -1.34 -19.93
CA ALA A 437 -8.26 -1.48 -20.56
C ALA A 437 -8.67 -2.96 -20.68
N GLY A 438 -9.91 -3.28 -20.30
CA GLY A 438 -10.46 -4.64 -20.32
C GLY A 438 -10.14 -5.50 -19.09
N SER A 439 -9.43 -4.98 -18.08
CA SER A 439 -9.20 -5.67 -16.80
C SER A 439 -9.87 -4.89 -15.67
N ILE A 440 -10.87 -5.47 -15.00
CA ILE A 440 -11.43 -4.88 -13.78
C ILE A 440 -10.72 -5.49 -12.59
N MET A 441 -10.05 -4.66 -11.79
CA MET A 441 -9.44 -5.08 -10.53
C MET A 441 -10.38 -4.86 -9.36
N GLU A 442 -10.52 -5.88 -8.53
CA GLU A 442 -11.48 -5.88 -7.43
C GLU A 442 -10.76 -5.64 -6.10
N THR A 443 -11.27 -4.68 -5.34
CA THR A 443 -10.95 -4.51 -3.92
C THR A 443 -12.21 -4.82 -3.13
N ASP A 444 -12.20 -5.94 -2.40
CA ASP A 444 -13.30 -6.43 -1.56
C ASP A 444 -13.29 -5.73 -0.17
N GLY A 445 -12.97 -4.43 -0.17
CA GLY A 445 -12.75 -3.63 1.02
C GLY A 445 -12.97 -2.15 0.76
N ASN A 446 -12.86 -1.37 1.82
CA ASN A 446 -13.05 0.08 1.79
C ASN A 446 -11.75 0.77 1.38
N VAL A 447 -11.87 2.00 0.85
CA VAL A 447 -10.74 2.90 0.61
C VAL A 447 -10.87 4.13 1.48
N THR A 448 -9.87 4.36 2.34
CA THR A 448 -9.75 5.56 3.15
C THR A 448 -8.57 6.39 2.66
N ILE A 449 -8.77 7.67 2.37
CA ILE A 449 -7.72 8.61 2.00
C ILE A 449 -7.76 9.78 2.96
N TYR A 450 -6.69 9.96 3.73
CA TYR A 450 -6.49 11.10 4.61
C TYR A 450 -5.34 11.96 4.09
N VAL A 451 -5.62 13.25 3.83
CA VAL A 451 -4.62 14.25 3.44
C VAL A 451 -4.64 15.37 4.48
N GLY A 452 -3.58 15.47 5.27
CA GLY A 452 -3.48 16.39 6.40
C GLY A 452 -2.08 16.98 6.56
N GLY A 453 -1.81 17.56 7.74
CA GLY A 453 -0.58 18.28 8.02
C GLY A 453 -0.25 19.33 6.96
N ASP A 454 0.96 19.26 6.40
CA ASP A 454 1.44 20.16 5.34
C ASP A 454 1.61 19.43 4.00
N ALA A 455 0.83 18.36 3.77
CA ALA A 455 0.89 17.58 2.53
C ALA A 455 0.48 18.39 1.29
N TYR A 456 1.12 18.09 0.16
CA TYR A 456 0.78 18.69 -1.16
C TYR A 456 0.46 17.62 -2.19
N ILE A 457 -0.77 17.57 -2.69
CA ILE A 457 -1.25 16.59 -3.66
C ILE A 457 -1.60 17.28 -4.98
N GLY A 458 -1.10 16.76 -6.08
CA GLY A 458 -1.44 17.19 -7.43
C GLY A 458 -0.49 18.23 -8.02
N LYS A 459 -0.80 18.62 -9.25
CA LYS A 459 -0.27 19.78 -9.97
C LYS A 459 -1.41 20.35 -10.79
N SER A 460 -1.42 21.67 -10.99
CA SER A 460 -2.30 22.39 -11.92
C SER A 460 -2.63 21.61 -13.20
N GLY A 461 -3.94 21.37 -13.44
CA GLY A 461 -4.47 20.88 -14.73
C GLY A 461 -4.66 19.36 -14.87
N GLY A 462 -4.70 18.58 -13.78
CA GLY A 462 -4.92 17.12 -13.79
C GLY A 462 -5.90 16.60 -12.72
N GLU A 463 -5.99 15.30 -12.52
CA GLU A 463 -6.81 14.71 -11.43
C GLU A 463 -5.93 14.51 -10.19
N ALA A 464 -6.20 15.22 -9.08
CA ALA A 464 -5.40 15.10 -7.87
C ALA A 464 -5.77 13.88 -7.04
N ILE A 465 -7.06 13.54 -6.94
CA ILE A 465 -7.53 12.33 -6.24
C ILE A 465 -8.59 11.62 -7.08
N SER A 466 -8.43 10.31 -7.29
CA SER A 466 -9.51 9.41 -7.72
C SER A 466 -9.51 8.19 -6.80
N SER A 467 -10.53 8.10 -5.96
CA SER A 467 -10.54 7.21 -4.80
C SER A 467 -10.53 5.73 -5.15
N ALA A 468 -11.39 5.25 -6.04
CA ALA A 468 -11.44 3.82 -6.39
C ALA A 468 -10.36 3.44 -7.42
N GLY A 469 -9.69 4.42 -8.01
CA GLY A 469 -8.69 4.22 -9.05
C GLY A 469 -9.28 4.09 -10.45
N SER A 470 -8.63 3.32 -11.33
CA SER A 470 -9.02 3.18 -12.74
C SER A 470 -9.17 1.72 -13.12
N TYR A 471 -10.30 1.38 -13.77
CA TYR A 471 -10.69 0.00 -14.01
C TYR A 471 -10.70 -0.83 -12.71
N ALA A 472 -11.27 -0.24 -11.66
CA ALA A 472 -11.29 -0.84 -10.34
C ALA A 472 -12.62 -0.62 -9.63
N THR A 473 -12.95 -1.54 -8.73
CA THR A 473 -14.14 -1.50 -7.89
C THR A 473 -13.75 -1.66 -6.43
N VAL A 474 -14.40 -0.89 -5.55
CA VAL A 474 -14.22 -0.90 -4.09
C VAL A 474 -15.60 -0.94 -3.41
N LYS A 475 -15.65 -1.21 -2.11
CA LYS A 475 -16.89 -1.10 -1.31
C LYS A 475 -17.21 0.37 -1.02
N ASP A 476 -16.77 0.89 0.12
CA ASP A 476 -16.99 2.30 0.48
C ASP A 476 -15.71 3.13 0.33
N VAL A 477 -15.91 4.42 0.06
CA VAL A 477 -14.83 5.41 -0.03
C VAL A 477 -15.02 6.47 1.05
N THR A 478 -13.95 6.79 1.76
CA THR A 478 -13.86 8.00 2.57
C THR A 478 -12.63 8.82 2.19
N ILE A 479 -12.80 10.09 1.86
CA ILE A 479 -11.73 11.05 1.60
C ILE A 479 -11.82 12.13 2.67
N THR A 480 -10.70 12.48 3.32
CA THR A 480 -10.63 13.60 4.27
C THR A 480 -9.48 14.52 3.91
N VAL A 481 -9.76 15.81 3.77
CA VAL A 481 -8.77 16.89 3.65
C VAL A 481 -8.82 17.73 4.91
N ALA A 482 -7.69 17.86 5.59
CA ALA A 482 -7.60 18.49 6.92
C ALA A 482 -6.36 19.38 7.05
N ASP A 483 -6.24 20.05 8.21
CA ASP A 483 -5.09 20.85 8.61
C ASP A 483 -4.71 21.94 7.59
N ASN A 484 -3.44 21.99 7.14
CA ASN A 484 -2.93 22.93 6.14
C ASN A 484 -2.70 22.26 4.78
N ALA A 485 -3.23 21.06 4.57
CA ALA A 485 -2.96 20.31 3.35
C ALA A 485 -3.47 21.04 2.11
N VAL A 486 -2.77 20.88 1.00
CA VAL A 486 -3.15 21.44 -0.30
C VAL A 486 -3.42 20.31 -1.28
N VAL A 487 -4.64 20.27 -1.80
CA VAL A 487 -5.01 19.46 -2.96
C VAL A 487 -5.09 20.40 -4.17
N ASP A 488 -4.03 20.45 -4.94
CA ASP A 488 -3.82 21.38 -6.06
C ASP A 488 -4.43 20.87 -7.39
N SER A 489 -5.62 20.27 -7.31
CA SER A 489 -6.49 19.98 -8.45
C SER A 489 -7.82 19.35 -7.98
N THR A 490 -8.54 18.72 -8.91
CA THR A 490 -9.84 18.09 -8.70
C THR A 490 -9.79 16.82 -7.84
N ILE A 491 -10.82 16.64 -7.00
CA ILE A 491 -11.11 15.42 -6.23
C ILE A 491 -12.30 14.69 -6.86
N TYR A 492 -12.12 13.40 -7.17
CA TYR A 492 -13.18 12.48 -7.55
C TYR A 492 -13.40 11.42 -6.47
N GLY A 493 -14.61 11.43 -5.93
CA GLY A 493 -15.07 10.53 -4.89
C GLY A 493 -15.24 9.08 -5.34
N GLY A 494 -15.40 8.84 -6.64
CA GLY A 494 -15.35 7.51 -7.27
C GLY A 494 -14.12 7.28 -8.17
N GLY A 495 -14.15 6.16 -8.89
CA GLY A 495 -13.15 5.76 -9.88
C GLY A 495 -13.50 6.18 -11.30
N GLY A 496 -12.66 5.75 -12.25
CA GLY A 496 -12.89 5.90 -13.68
C GLY A 496 -12.82 4.59 -14.45
N ARG A 497 -13.56 4.50 -15.56
CA ARG A 497 -13.48 3.45 -16.58
C ARG A 497 -13.72 2.03 -16.03
N THR A 498 -14.93 1.71 -15.58
CA THR A 498 -15.27 0.36 -15.07
C THR A 498 -15.87 -0.58 -16.14
N LEU A 499 -15.55 -0.34 -17.42
CA LEU A 499 -16.08 -1.10 -18.55
C LEU A 499 -15.33 -2.44 -18.73
N THR A 500 -16.07 -3.52 -19.01
CA THR A 500 -15.51 -4.86 -19.25
C THR A 500 -15.03 -5.09 -20.69
N ASP A 501 -15.38 -4.22 -21.63
CA ASP A 501 -15.08 -4.42 -23.05
C ASP A 501 -13.89 -3.56 -23.48
N SER A 502 -12.79 -4.24 -23.82
CA SER A 502 -11.52 -3.66 -24.29
C SER A 502 -11.64 -2.79 -25.55
N ASN A 503 -12.76 -2.87 -26.30
CA ASN A 503 -12.94 -2.15 -27.56
C ASN A 503 -13.79 -0.87 -27.48
N ARG A 504 -14.42 -0.56 -26.34
CA ARG A 504 -15.34 0.60 -26.24
C ARG A 504 -14.63 1.85 -25.72
N ASN A 505 -13.71 2.38 -26.52
CA ASN A 505 -13.24 3.77 -26.37
C ASN A 505 -14.25 4.78 -26.97
N ASN A 506 -15.28 4.29 -27.69
CA ASN A 506 -16.33 5.12 -28.28
C ASN A 506 -17.56 5.14 -27.38
N ALA A 507 -17.82 6.33 -26.86
CA ALA A 507 -18.89 6.67 -25.94
C ALA A 507 -20.33 6.53 -26.49
N SER A 508 -20.52 6.52 -27.81
CA SER A 508 -21.84 6.78 -28.41
C SER A 508 -22.87 5.67 -28.26
N ASP A 509 -22.46 4.45 -27.87
CA ASP A 509 -23.33 3.27 -27.80
C ASP A 509 -23.55 2.75 -26.36
N LEU A 510 -23.10 3.49 -25.33
CA LEU A 510 -23.23 3.06 -23.93
C LEU A 510 -24.57 3.47 -23.32
N SER A 511 -25.24 2.54 -22.65
CA SER A 511 -26.42 2.80 -21.82
C SER A 511 -26.05 2.88 -20.33
N TYR A 512 -26.82 3.63 -19.54
CA TYR A 512 -26.68 3.67 -18.07
C TYR A 512 -26.75 2.28 -17.41
N ASP A 513 -27.46 1.32 -18.02
CA ASP A 513 -27.59 -0.04 -17.51
C ASP A 513 -26.31 -0.89 -17.67
N GLU A 514 -25.37 -0.47 -18.50
CA GLU A 514 -24.09 -1.15 -18.71
C GLU A 514 -22.98 -0.63 -17.77
N ILE A 515 -23.24 0.42 -16.99
CA ILE A 515 -22.26 1.07 -16.10
C ILE A 515 -22.07 0.22 -14.83
N LYS A 516 -20.82 -0.08 -14.51
CA LYS A 516 -20.45 -0.68 -13.22
C LYS A 516 -20.10 0.38 -12.18
N TYR A 517 -20.46 0.10 -10.93
CA TYR A 517 -20.09 0.93 -9.80
C TYR A 517 -18.60 0.80 -9.49
N SER A 518 -17.91 1.94 -9.38
CA SER A 518 -16.53 1.98 -8.88
C SER A 518 -16.49 1.95 -7.35
N ALA A 519 -17.53 2.47 -6.70
CA ALA A 519 -17.74 2.43 -5.26
C ALA A 519 -19.25 2.29 -4.96
N GLU A 520 -19.59 1.72 -3.81
CA GLU A 520 -20.94 1.72 -3.27
C GLU A 520 -21.27 3.11 -2.71
N ASN A 521 -20.65 3.49 -1.60
CA ASN A 521 -20.90 4.79 -0.97
C ASN A 521 -19.63 5.64 -0.96
N VAL A 522 -19.80 6.93 -1.23
CA VAL A 522 -18.70 7.90 -1.20
C VAL A 522 -18.96 8.94 -0.12
N LYS A 523 -17.96 9.17 0.73
CA LYS A 523 -17.94 10.27 1.68
C LYS A 523 -16.69 11.13 1.50
N ILE A 524 -16.86 12.44 1.33
CA ILE A 524 -15.76 13.41 1.23
C ILE A 524 -15.92 14.41 2.36
N ASN A 525 -14.90 14.57 3.19
CA ASN A 525 -14.88 15.54 4.29
C ASN A 525 -13.78 16.57 4.04
N ILE A 526 -14.16 17.84 3.97
CA ILE A 526 -13.25 18.99 4.00
C ILE A 526 -13.37 19.60 5.40
N GLU A 527 -12.41 19.25 6.24
CA GLU A 527 -12.32 19.63 7.66
C GLU A 527 -11.22 20.67 7.91
N GLY A 528 -10.51 21.05 6.84
CA GLY A 528 -9.41 22.00 6.83
C GLY A 528 -8.80 22.08 5.42
N GLY A 529 -7.58 22.58 5.33
CA GLY A 529 -6.80 22.61 4.09
C GLY A 529 -7.38 23.48 2.98
N THR A 530 -6.84 23.32 1.78
CA THR A 530 -7.28 23.99 0.56
C THR A 530 -7.40 23.01 -0.59
N VAL A 531 -8.55 23.00 -1.25
CA VAL A 531 -8.77 22.29 -2.53
C VAL A 531 -8.85 23.34 -3.64
N ASN A 532 -7.88 23.33 -4.56
CA ASN A 532 -7.82 24.32 -5.64
C ASN A 532 -8.69 23.97 -6.85
N GLY A 533 -9.06 22.71 -7.02
CA GLY A 533 -9.97 22.26 -8.08
C GLY A 533 -11.39 21.98 -7.58
N ASP A 534 -12.18 21.35 -8.45
CA ASP A 534 -13.54 20.93 -8.13
C ASP A 534 -13.56 19.69 -7.22
N VAL A 535 -14.69 19.47 -6.54
CA VAL A 535 -14.94 18.27 -5.73
C VAL A 535 -16.18 17.57 -6.26
N TYR A 536 -16.01 16.32 -6.69
CA TYR A 536 -17.07 15.45 -7.19
C TYR A 536 -17.36 14.33 -6.20
N GLY A 537 -18.59 14.24 -5.70
CA GLY A 537 -19.06 13.13 -4.87
C GLY A 537 -19.23 11.84 -5.68
N GLY A 538 -19.37 11.95 -7.00
CA GLY A 538 -19.51 10.80 -7.89
C GLY A 538 -18.23 10.34 -8.58
N ALA A 539 -18.42 9.50 -9.60
CA ALA A 539 -17.34 8.96 -10.42
C ALA A 539 -16.82 9.95 -11.48
N LEU A 540 -15.65 9.67 -12.04
CA LEU A 540 -15.00 10.51 -13.06
C LEU A 540 -15.61 10.33 -14.46
N LYS A 541 -15.50 9.12 -15.03
CA LYS A 541 -15.98 8.79 -16.39
C LYS A 541 -16.31 7.31 -16.54
N TYR A 542 -17.35 6.99 -17.30
CA TYR A 542 -17.79 5.62 -17.61
C TYR A 542 -17.89 4.73 -16.38
N SER A 543 -18.46 5.26 -15.30
CA SER A 543 -18.56 4.59 -14.01
C SER A 543 -19.68 5.22 -13.18
N GLY A 544 -20.15 4.49 -12.17
CA GLY A 544 -21.15 4.98 -11.22
C GLY A 544 -20.70 4.83 -9.78
N VAL A 545 -21.44 5.47 -8.89
CA VAL A 545 -21.46 5.19 -7.44
C VAL A 545 -22.92 5.07 -6.99
N LYS A 546 -23.21 4.40 -5.87
CA LYS A 546 -24.61 4.30 -5.40
C LYS A 546 -25.04 5.60 -4.75
N SER A 547 -24.32 6.03 -3.71
CA SER A 547 -24.62 7.26 -2.96
C SER A 547 -23.37 8.11 -2.75
N SER A 548 -23.57 9.41 -2.55
CA SER A 548 -22.49 10.36 -2.28
C SER A 548 -22.86 11.34 -1.16
N GLU A 549 -21.85 11.69 -0.36
CA GLU A 549 -21.94 12.68 0.70
C GLU A 549 -20.68 13.56 0.70
N ILE A 550 -20.85 14.86 0.49
CA ILE A 550 -19.80 15.86 0.62
C ILE A 550 -20.08 16.68 1.88
N ASN A 551 -19.11 16.75 2.79
CA ASN A 551 -19.16 17.59 3.99
C ASN A 551 -18.08 18.66 3.91
N VAL A 552 -18.47 19.92 4.03
CA VAL A 552 -17.55 21.04 4.21
C VAL A 552 -17.84 21.65 5.57
N SER A 553 -16.90 21.49 6.50
CA SER A 553 -17.02 22.00 7.88
C SER A 553 -15.97 23.06 8.21
N ALA A 554 -14.87 23.09 7.46
CA ALA A 554 -13.84 24.13 7.51
C ALA A 554 -13.01 24.11 6.20
N GLY A 555 -11.90 24.85 6.17
CA GLY A 555 -11.01 24.90 5.01
C GLY A 555 -11.52 25.79 3.87
N THR A 556 -10.93 25.64 2.69
CA THR A 556 -11.29 26.39 1.49
C THR A 556 -11.41 25.48 0.28
N VAL A 557 -12.51 25.59 -0.46
CA VAL A 557 -12.68 24.99 -1.79
C VAL A 557 -12.76 26.11 -2.81
N ASN A 558 -11.73 26.20 -3.67
CA ASN A 558 -11.65 27.24 -4.69
C ASN A 558 -12.42 26.87 -5.98
N GLY A 559 -12.62 25.57 -6.20
CA GLY A 559 -13.46 25.07 -7.29
C GLY A 559 -14.93 24.95 -6.90
N ASN A 560 -15.68 24.23 -7.72
CA ASN A 560 -17.09 23.93 -7.51
C ASN A 560 -17.28 22.62 -6.73
N LEU A 561 -18.44 22.47 -6.11
CA LEU A 561 -18.89 21.21 -5.53
C LEU A 561 -19.92 20.56 -6.45
N TYR A 562 -19.81 19.26 -6.69
CA TYR A 562 -20.77 18.46 -7.44
C TYR A 562 -21.16 17.25 -6.63
N GLY A 563 -22.45 17.11 -6.29
CA GLY A 563 -22.96 15.95 -5.56
C GLY A 563 -22.77 14.65 -6.34
N ALA A 564 -22.83 14.72 -7.67
CA ALA A 564 -22.62 13.57 -8.55
C ALA A 564 -21.24 13.61 -9.25
N GLY A 565 -21.11 12.81 -10.30
CA GLY A 565 -19.89 12.71 -11.11
C GLY A 565 -19.87 13.67 -12.31
N GLY A 566 -18.78 13.62 -13.06
CA GLY A 566 -18.71 14.21 -14.40
C GLY A 566 -17.31 14.65 -14.81
N GLU A 567 -17.01 14.49 -16.11
CA GLU A 567 -15.81 15.01 -16.76
C GLU A 567 -16.22 15.66 -18.08
N ASP A 568 -15.61 16.80 -18.43
CA ASP A 568 -15.89 17.48 -19.69
C ASP A 568 -15.66 16.57 -20.91
N GLY A 569 -16.65 16.51 -21.80
CA GLY A 569 -16.59 15.80 -23.08
C GLY A 569 -17.87 15.03 -23.42
N SER A 570 -18.31 15.14 -24.67
CA SER A 570 -19.51 14.45 -25.17
C SER A 570 -19.42 12.93 -24.98
N GLY A 571 -20.44 12.33 -24.36
CA GLY A 571 -20.63 10.88 -24.27
C GLY A 571 -19.96 10.19 -23.07
N LYS A 572 -19.40 10.92 -22.11
CA LYS A 572 -18.83 10.34 -20.88
C LYS A 572 -19.90 10.21 -19.79
N PHE A 573 -20.55 9.05 -19.70
CA PHE A 573 -21.61 8.83 -18.70
C PHE A 573 -21.08 8.66 -17.27
N THR A 574 -21.75 9.28 -16.31
CA THR A 574 -21.58 9.02 -14.88
C THR A 574 -22.94 8.83 -14.21
N LEU A 575 -23.05 7.82 -13.35
CA LEU A 575 -24.30 7.45 -12.70
C LEU A 575 -24.19 7.57 -11.17
N LEU A 576 -25.17 8.22 -10.55
CA LEU A 576 -25.48 8.11 -9.13
C LEU A 576 -26.83 7.43 -9.00
N SER A 577 -26.87 6.19 -8.50
CA SER A 577 -28.10 5.39 -8.52
C SER A 577 -29.05 5.67 -7.36
N GLU A 578 -28.56 6.31 -6.31
CA GLU A 578 -29.31 6.73 -5.12
C GLU A 578 -29.12 8.24 -4.94
N ASN A 579 -28.92 8.69 -3.70
CA ASN A 579 -29.00 10.10 -3.34
C ASN A 579 -27.63 10.80 -3.34
N ALA A 580 -27.65 12.10 -3.67
CA ALA A 580 -26.53 13.01 -3.47
C ALA A 580 -26.78 13.88 -2.23
N LYS A 581 -25.79 13.98 -1.35
CA LYS A 581 -25.84 14.83 -0.16
C LYS A 581 -24.67 15.80 -0.13
N ILE A 582 -24.94 17.08 0.11
CA ILE A 582 -23.92 18.11 0.32
C ILE A 582 -24.25 18.87 1.60
N ASN A 583 -23.41 18.75 2.63
CA ASN A 583 -23.57 19.42 3.91
C ASN A 583 -22.51 20.51 4.08
N LEU A 584 -22.96 21.75 4.19
CA LEU A 584 -22.14 22.94 4.29
C LEU A 584 -22.35 23.55 5.69
N SER A 585 -21.32 23.47 6.52
CA SER A 585 -21.41 23.82 7.96
C SER A 585 -20.25 24.69 8.44
N GLY A 586 -19.40 25.14 7.52
CA GLY A 586 -18.29 26.06 7.78
C GLY A 586 -17.33 26.11 6.61
N GLY A 587 -16.24 26.88 6.75
CA GLY A 587 -15.24 27.08 5.70
C GLY A 587 -15.67 28.08 4.62
N LYS A 588 -14.91 28.09 3.52
CA LYS A 588 -15.14 28.98 2.36
C LYS A 588 -15.23 28.20 1.06
N ILE A 589 -16.26 28.47 0.26
CA ILE A 589 -16.46 27.93 -1.08
C ILE A 589 -16.50 29.09 -2.05
N THR A 590 -15.52 29.19 -2.96
CA THR A 590 -15.48 30.30 -3.93
C THR A 590 -16.19 29.97 -5.24
N GLY A 591 -16.36 28.68 -5.54
CA GLY A 591 -17.13 28.20 -6.68
C GLY A 591 -18.62 28.03 -6.39
N ASN A 592 -19.33 27.46 -7.34
CA ASN A 592 -20.73 27.11 -7.22
C ASN A 592 -20.91 25.74 -6.54
N VAL A 593 -22.11 25.51 -6.01
CA VAL A 593 -22.51 24.22 -5.44
C VAL A 593 -23.58 23.62 -6.33
N TYR A 594 -23.37 22.41 -6.81
CA TYR A 594 -24.30 21.69 -7.67
C TYR A 594 -24.69 20.38 -7.00
N GLY A 595 -25.98 20.19 -6.70
CA GLY A 595 -26.48 18.93 -6.17
C GLY A 595 -26.36 17.77 -7.16
N GLY A 596 -26.53 18.07 -8.46
CA GLY A 596 -26.30 17.17 -9.59
C GLY A 596 -24.82 16.99 -9.99
N GLY A 597 -24.57 16.74 -11.27
CA GLY A 597 -23.23 16.54 -11.84
C GLY A 597 -22.75 17.74 -12.67
N SER A 598 -21.60 17.61 -13.33
CA SER A 598 -21.02 18.75 -14.09
C SER A 598 -21.53 18.90 -15.52
N ASN A 599 -22.27 17.94 -16.07
CA ASN A 599 -22.65 17.98 -17.48
C ASN A 599 -23.89 17.13 -17.82
N GLN A 600 -24.33 17.23 -19.07
CA GLN A 600 -25.49 16.52 -19.65
C GLN A 600 -25.45 14.98 -19.58
N THR A 601 -24.29 14.38 -19.30
CA THR A 601 -24.11 12.93 -19.19
C THR A 601 -23.98 12.44 -17.74
N ALA A 602 -24.19 13.33 -16.77
CA ALA A 602 -24.33 12.98 -15.36
C ALA A 602 -25.81 12.80 -15.00
N LEU A 603 -26.14 11.62 -14.48
CA LEU A 603 -27.49 11.24 -14.03
C LEU A 603 -27.49 10.91 -12.55
N VAL A 604 -28.41 11.53 -11.81
CA VAL A 604 -28.79 11.18 -10.45
C VAL A 604 -30.20 10.58 -10.49
N LYS A 605 -30.32 9.31 -10.11
CA LYS A 605 -31.62 8.62 -10.05
C LYS A 605 -32.40 8.91 -8.77
N GLY A 606 -31.70 9.14 -7.67
CA GLY A 606 -32.30 9.48 -6.38
C GLY A 606 -32.48 10.98 -6.19
N ASP A 607 -32.63 11.36 -4.93
CA ASP A 607 -32.83 12.74 -4.50
C ASP A 607 -31.50 13.47 -4.29
N VAL A 608 -31.57 14.80 -4.41
CA VAL A 608 -30.51 15.73 -4.04
C VAL A 608 -30.89 16.39 -2.73
N PHE A 609 -29.96 16.39 -1.77
CA PHE A 609 -30.07 17.12 -0.50
C PHE A 609 -28.87 18.04 -0.33
N ILE A 610 -29.13 19.33 -0.20
CA ILE A 610 -28.11 20.32 0.17
C ILE A 610 -28.52 20.93 1.50
N THR A 611 -27.62 20.92 2.48
CA THR A 611 -27.83 21.55 3.79
C THR A 611 -26.81 22.67 3.99
N VAL A 612 -27.28 23.85 4.41
CA VAL A 612 -26.46 25.03 4.71
C VAL A 612 -26.63 25.39 6.18
N SER A 613 -25.53 25.56 6.90
CA SER A 613 -25.54 25.87 8.34
C SER A 613 -24.28 26.59 8.82
N ASN A 614 -24.35 27.12 10.06
CA ASN A 614 -23.22 27.70 10.81
C ASN A 614 -22.40 28.74 10.01
N ASP A 615 -23.08 29.61 9.27
CA ASP A 615 -22.50 30.78 8.59
C ASP A 615 -21.35 30.44 7.61
N VAL A 616 -21.41 29.27 6.95
CA VAL A 616 -20.50 28.93 5.84
C VAL A 616 -20.43 30.05 4.79
N GLN A 617 -19.23 30.35 4.29
CA GLN A 617 -19.04 31.37 3.25
C GLN A 617 -19.15 30.74 1.87
N ILE A 618 -20.12 31.19 1.08
CA ILE A 618 -20.38 30.72 -0.28
C ILE A 618 -20.39 31.94 -1.20
N ASP A 619 -19.37 32.08 -2.05
CA ASP A 619 -19.28 33.21 -3.01
C ASP A 619 -20.08 32.91 -4.29
N GLY A 620 -20.35 31.64 -4.59
CA GLY A 620 -21.08 31.19 -5.78
C GLY A 620 -22.58 30.94 -5.56
N ILE A 621 -23.22 30.31 -6.55
CA ILE A 621 -24.64 29.98 -6.56
C ILE A 621 -24.84 28.51 -6.13
N ILE A 622 -25.91 28.24 -5.37
CA ILE A 622 -26.32 26.89 -5.00
C ILE A 622 -27.40 26.41 -5.97
N TYR A 623 -27.15 25.30 -6.65
CA TYR A 623 -28.04 24.69 -7.63
C TYR A 623 -28.53 23.33 -7.17
N GLY A 624 -29.83 23.05 -7.32
CA GLY A 624 -30.33 21.67 -7.24
C GLY A 624 -29.74 20.81 -8.36
N THR A 625 -29.84 21.28 -9.60
CA THR A 625 -29.01 20.83 -10.74
C THR A 625 -28.71 21.98 -11.71
N ALA A 626 -27.68 21.82 -12.55
CA ALA A 626 -27.34 22.77 -13.61
C ALA A 626 -26.51 22.08 -14.70
N ASN A 627 -25.98 22.85 -15.66
CA ASN A 627 -25.07 22.37 -16.71
C ASN A 627 -25.61 21.18 -17.55
N GLY A 628 -26.94 21.03 -17.55
CA GLY A 628 -27.66 19.96 -18.22
C GLY A 628 -27.65 18.61 -17.52
N SER A 629 -27.05 18.47 -16.33
CA SER A 629 -27.15 17.20 -15.58
C SER A 629 -28.60 16.91 -15.18
N VAL A 630 -28.95 15.63 -15.17
CA VAL A 630 -30.32 15.17 -14.91
C VAL A 630 -30.43 14.65 -13.49
N VAL A 631 -31.42 15.13 -12.76
CA VAL A 631 -31.83 14.61 -11.45
C VAL A 631 -33.27 14.12 -11.61
N GLU A 632 -33.50 12.82 -11.43
CA GLU A 632 -34.84 12.21 -11.52
C GLU A 632 -35.64 12.36 -10.22
N GLY A 633 -34.96 12.40 -9.08
CA GLY A 633 -35.57 12.62 -7.78
C GLY A 633 -35.79 14.10 -7.45
N THR A 634 -36.12 14.35 -6.18
CA THR A 634 -36.42 15.68 -5.66
C THR A 634 -35.14 16.45 -5.36
N LYS A 635 -35.12 17.74 -5.69
CA LYS A 635 -34.03 18.67 -5.39
C LYS A 635 -34.38 19.50 -4.16
N ASN A 636 -33.74 19.17 -3.03
CA ASN A 636 -34.03 19.76 -1.72
C ASN A 636 -32.88 20.63 -1.21
N LEU A 637 -33.20 21.83 -0.73
CA LEU A 637 -32.30 22.70 0.03
C LEU A 637 -32.84 22.91 1.45
N SER A 638 -32.02 22.65 2.46
CA SER A 638 -32.29 22.93 3.88
C SER A 638 -31.32 24.00 4.39
N ILE A 639 -31.85 25.08 4.97
CA ILE A 639 -31.06 26.18 5.54
C ILE A 639 -31.27 26.24 7.06
N GLU A 640 -30.29 25.73 7.80
CA GLU A 640 -30.35 25.45 9.23
C GLU A 640 -29.36 26.33 10.00
N SER A 641 -29.81 27.16 10.95
CA SER A 641 -28.91 27.99 11.76
C SER A 641 -27.95 28.88 10.93
N PHE A 642 -28.42 29.48 9.84
CA PHE A 642 -27.61 30.32 8.95
C PHE A 642 -27.95 31.82 9.12
N ASN A 643 -26.95 32.62 9.43
CA ASN A 643 -26.99 34.08 9.58
C ASN A 643 -25.86 34.75 8.77
N GLY A 644 -25.37 34.06 7.72
CA GLY A 644 -24.25 34.50 6.90
C GLY A 644 -24.60 35.57 5.86
N SER A 645 -23.76 35.70 4.83
CA SER A 645 -24.01 36.60 3.70
C SER A 645 -25.22 36.15 2.86
N ALA A 646 -25.71 37.05 2.01
CA ALA A 646 -26.80 36.72 1.09
C ALA A 646 -26.46 35.51 0.20
N LEU A 647 -27.46 34.68 -0.06
CA LEU A 647 -27.35 33.45 -0.85
C LEU A 647 -28.00 33.65 -2.23
N SER A 648 -27.45 32.97 -3.22
CA SER A 648 -28.08 32.82 -4.54
C SER A 648 -28.39 31.35 -4.75
N VAL A 649 -29.64 31.04 -5.14
CA VAL A 649 -30.13 29.66 -5.29
C VAL A 649 -30.88 29.48 -6.61
N SER A 650 -30.90 28.27 -7.14
CA SER A 650 -31.63 27.97 -8.37
C SER A 650 -31.98 26.49 -8.50
N ASP A 651 -33.08 26.20 -9.20
CA ASP A 651 -33.50 24.85 -9.64
C ASP A 651 -33.74 23.86 -8.48
N PHE A 652 -34.51 24.27 -7.49
CA PHE A 652 -34.96 23.41 -6.38
C PHE A 652 -36.44 23.13 -6.47
N ASN A 653 -36.85 21.90 -6.15
CA ASN A 653 -38.26 21.58 -5.93
C ASN A 653 -38.71 22.07 -4.55
N LYS A 654 -37.82 21.96 -3.56
CA LYS A 654 -38.12 22.30 -2.17
C LYS A 654 -36.99 23.12 -1.55
N ILE A 655 -37.36 24.23 -0.90
CA ILE A 655 -36.46 25.00 -0.01
C ILE A 655 -37.10 25.06 1.38
N GLU A 656 -36.31 24.72 2.41
CA GLU A 656 -36.71 24.74 3.82
C GLU A 656 -35.78 25.64 4.63
N ILE A 657 -36.35 26.53 5.43
CA ILE A 657 -35.62 27.52 6.23
C ILE A 657 -36.03 27.36 7.70
N SER A 658 -35.08 27.01 8.56
CA SER A 658 -35.32 26.81 9.99
C SER A 658 -35.47 28.13 10.76
N ALA A 659 -36.11 28.06 11.93
CA ALA A 659 -36.37 29.22 12.79
C ALA A 659 -35.10 29.95 13.26
N ASP A 660 -33.99 29.23 13.38
CA ASP A 660 -32.70 29.79 13.83
C ASP A 660 -31.89 30.50 12.71
N SER A 661 -32.45 30.59 11.50
CA SER A 661 -31.80 31.19 10.33
C SER A 661 -32.30 32.60 10.03
N LYS A 662 -31.40 33.50 9.64
CA LYS A 662 -31.69 34.79 8.99
C LYS A 662 -31.09 34.79 7.58
N VAL A 663 -31.96 34.66 6.58
CA VAL A 663 -31.56 34.42 5.19
C VAL A 663 -31.93 35.61 4.32
N VAL A 664 -30.99 36.06 3.51
CA VAL A 664 -31.24 37.02 2.42
C VAL A 664 -30.94 36.32 1.11
N PHE A 665 -31.91 36.29 0.20
CA PHE A 665 -31.69 35.80 -1.16
C PHE A 665 -31.35 36.98 -2.09
N SER A 666 -30.21 36.90 -2.76
CA SER A 666 -29.72 37.95 -3.66
C SER A 666 -30.47 37.99 -4.99
N ASP A 667 -30.91 36.83 -5.46
CA ASP A 667 -31.53 36.62 -6.77
C ASP A 667 -32.91 35.96 -6.60
N ALA A 668 -33.81 36.24 -7.54
CA ALA A 668 -35.11 35.59 -7.60
C ALA A 668 -34.96 34.11 -7.97
N PHE A 669 -35.86 33.28 -7.43
CA PHE A 669 -35.88 31.85 -7.69
C PHE A 669 -37.32 31.34 -7.78
N ASP A 670 -37.48 30.13 -8.33
CA ASP A 670 -38.76 29.43 -8.48
C ASP A 670 -38.68 28.05 -7.81
N VAL A 671 -39.71 27.68 -7.03
CA VAL A 671 -39.77 26.38 -6.31
C VAL A 671 -41.18 25.83 -6.22
N ASP A 672 -41.32 24.50 -6.17
CA ASP A 672 -42.63 23.88 -5.92
C ASP A 672 -43.08 24.10 -4.46
N THR A 673 -42.15 24.07 -3.50
CA THR A 673 -42.48 24.25 -2.08
C THR A 673 -41.43 25.06 -1.32
N LEU A 674 -41.86 26.16 -0.73
CA LEU A 674 -41.09 26.96 0.23
C LEU A 674 -41.62 26.72 1.64
N ILE A 675 -40.77 26.24 2.54
CA ILE A 675 -41.09 26.03 3.96
C ILE A 675 -40.30 27.01 4.82
N VAL A 676 -40.98 27.74 5.70
CA VAL A 676 -40.36 28.66 6.66
C VAL A 676 -40.82 28.33 8.07
N GLU A 677 -39.90 27.93 8.94
CA GLU A 677 -40.15 27.74 10.36
C GLU A 677 -40.05 29.08 11.11
N VAL A 678 -41.07 29.40 11.89
CA VAL A 678 -41.25 30.70 12.55
C VAL A 678 -40.69 30.65 14.00
N PRO A 679 -39.83 31.60 14.42
CA PRO A 679 -39.26 31.64 15.77
C PRO A 679 -40.28 31.76 16.90
N THR A 680 -39.97 31.18 18.07
CA THR A 680 -40.82 31.24 19.28
C THR A 680 -40.20 32.10 20.40
N PRO A 681 -41.01 32.87 21.18
CA PRO A 681 -42.46 33.04 21.08
C PRO A 681 -42.89 34.09 20.04
N THR A 682 -43.99 33.79 19.34
CA THR A 682 -44.63 34.54 18.23
C THR A 682 -45.12 35.96 18.60
N ILE A 683 -45.00 36.40 19.87
CA ILE A 683 -45.92 37.40 20.44
C ILE A 683 -45.41 38.86 20.47
N THR A 684 -44.14 39.18 20.23
CA THR A 684 -43.73 40.61 20.29
C THR A 684 -42.59 41.01 19.36
N LEU A 685 -42.69 40.75 18.06
CA LEU A 685 -41.71 41.27 17.12
C LEU A 685 -42.39 42.11 16.04
N PHE A 686 -42.68 43.37 16.38
CA PHE A 686 -42.39 44.50 15.48
C PHE A 686 -40.86 44.64 15.30
N SER A 687 -40.18 43.52 15.06
CA SER A 687 -38.78 43.48 14.69
C SER A 687 -38.70 43.99 13.27
N THR A 688 -37.87 45.00 13.05
CA THR A 688 -37.53 45.47 11.70
C THR A 688 -36.63 44.50 10.95
N ASP A 689 -36.10 43.48 11.64
CA ASP A 689 -35.21 42.49 11.03
C ASP A 689 -36.04 41.31 10.54
N ALA A 690 -36.19 41.19 9.22
CA ALA A 690 -36.77 40.04 8.57
C ALA A 690 -35.97 38.77 8.89
N GLN A 691 -36.67 37.66 9.07
CA GLN A 691 -36.05 36.33 9.11
C GLN A 691 -35.64 35.90 7.69
N VAL A 692 -36.49 36.12 6.70
CA VAL A 692 -36.26 35.73 5.31
C VAL A 692 -36.47 36.95 4.42
N THR A 693 -35.47 37.35 3.64
CA THR A 693 -35.63 38.40 2.63
C THR A 693 -35.60 37.77 1.24
N LEU A 694 -36.71 37.86 0.51
CA LEU A 694 -36.84 37.37 -0.85
C LEU A 694 -36.52 38.46 -1.87
N ALA A 695 -35.88 38.08 -2.98
CA ALA A 695 -35.66 38.97 -4.11
C ALA A 695 -36.94 39.14 -4.95
N GLU A 696 -37.10 40.31 -5.56
CA GLU A 696 -38.24 40.61 -6.43
C GLU A 696 -38.33 39.62 -7.61
N GLY A 697 -39.51 39.04 -7.84
CA GLY A 697 -39.76 38.05 -8.87
C GLY A 697 -39.64 36.59 -8.41
N THR A 698 -39.40 36.36 -7.12
CA THR A 698 -39.44 35.00 -6.53
C THR A 698 -40.87 34.43 -6.61
N THR A 699 -41.01 33.17 -7.05
CA THR A 699 -42.28 32.45 -7.18
C THR A 699 -42.26 31.12 -6.44
N PHE A 700 -43.43 30.63 -6.04
CA PHE A 700 -43.59 29.30 -5.44
C PHE A 700 -45.02 28.76 -5.63
N ASP A 701 -45.14 27.44 -5.84
CA ASP A 701 -46.46 26.79 -5.91
C ASP A 701 -47.08 26.62 -4.52
N THR A 702 -46.26 26.37 -3.50
CA THR A 702 -46.71 26.17 -2.12
C THR A 702 -45.84 26.92 -1.12
N LEU A 703 -46.44 27.75 -0.28
CA LEU A 703 -45.79 28.31 0.91
C LEU A 703 -46.32 27.63 2.18
N THR A 704 -45.42 27.03 2.95
CA THR A 704 -45.73 26.42 4.26
C THR A 704 -45.06 27.19 5.38
N LEU A 705 -45.85 27.66 6.36
CA LEU A 705 -45.34 28.21 7.60
C LEU A 705 -45.46 27.17 8.72
N VAL A 706 -44.34 26.88 9.40
CA VAL A 706 -44.29 25.93 10.51
C VAL A 706 -43.96 26.69 11.79
N GLY A 707 -44.69 26.48 12.89
CA GLY A 707 -44.39 27.22 14.12
C GLY A 707 -45.20 26.79 15.33
N ASP A 708 -44.87 27.32 16.50
CA ASP A 708 -45.71 27.16 17.70
C ASP A 708 -46.75 28.27 17.75
N PHE A 709 -47.90 28.02 17.13
CA PHE A 709 -49.04 28.95 17.14
C PHE A 709 -49.87 28.66 18.40
N ALA A 710 -49.88 29.59 19.36
CA ALA A 710 -50.61 29.42 20.60
C ALA A 710 -52.13 29.27 20.34
N GLU A 711 -52.82 28.42 21.11
CA GLU A 711 -54.26 28.12 20.97
C GLU A 711 -55.20 29.35 21.02
N THR A 712 -54.71 30.53 21.44
CA THR A 712 -55.48 31.78 21.52
C THR A 712 -55.19 32.77 20.39
N GLU A 713 -54.18 32.53 19.57
CA GLU A 713 -53.68 33.43 18.52
C GLU A 713 -53.75 32.70 17.17
N ASN A 714 -54.80 32.96 16.41
CA ASN A 714 -55.10 32.26 15.17
C ASN A 714 -54.56 32.99 13.93
N SER A 715 -53.44 33.70 14.07
CA SER A 715 -52.89 34.51 12.98
C SER A 715 -51.39 34.73 13.06
N VAL A 716 -50.76 34.94 11.90
CA VAL A 716 -49.35 35.28 11.74
C VAL A 716 -49.19 36.49 10.81
N SER A 717 -48.26 37.38 11.11
CA SER A 717 -47.94 38.53 10.25
C SER A 717 -46.77 38.19 9.33
N LEU A 718 -46.98 38.32 8.02
CA LEU A 718 -45.94 38.08 7.03
C LEU A 718 -44.78 39.09 7.16
N ASP A 719 -45.05 40.33 7.57
CA ASP A 719 -43.99 41.34 7.81
C ASP A 719 -43.00 40.92 8.89
N SER A 720 -43.45 40.16 9.89
CA SER A 720 -42.57 39.67 10.96
C SER A 720 -41.59 38.58 10.48
N ILE A 721 -41.89 37.95 9.35
CA ILE A 721 -41.07 36.89 8.75
C ILE A 721 -40.26 37.46 7.58
N PHE A 722 -40.93 38.18 6.68
CA PHE A 722 -40.42 38.60 5.38
C PHE A 722 -40.00 40.08 5.30
N GLY A 723 -40.34 40.89 6.31
CA GLY A 723 -40.04 42.33 6.36
C GLY A 723 -40.42 43.07 5.07
N ASP A 724 -39.47 43.81 4.49
CA ASP A 724 -39.70 44.57 3.26
C ASP A 724 -40.04 43.69 2.04
N SER A 725 -39.73 42.38 2.11
CA SER A 725 -40.04 41.43 1.03
C SER A 725 -41.44 40.80 1.12
N THR A 726 -42.28 41.19 2.10
CA THR A 726 -43.69 40.73 2.16
C THR A 726 -44.45 40.97 0.87
N GLY A 727 -44.19 42.09 0.18
CA GLY A 727 -44.83 42.39 -1.10
C GLY A 727 -44.55 41.31 -2.17
N VAL A 728 -43.35 40.72 -2.14
CA VAL A 728 -42.97 39.62 -3.05
C VAL A 728 -43.79 38.37 -2.75
N VAL A 729 -43.94 38.02 -1.47
CA VAL A 729 -44.75 36.88 -1.03
C VAL A 729 -46.20 37.04 -1.46
N LEU A 730 -46.78 38.22 -1.24
CA LEU A 730 -48.17 38.49 -1.63
C LEU A 730 -48.35 38.40 -3.16
N SER A 731 -47.42 38.94 -3.95
CA SER A 731 -47.46 38.82 -5.40
C SER A 731 -47.34 37.38 -5.90
N ALA A 732 -46.51 36.55 -5.28
CA ALA A 732 -46.41 35.12 -5.62
C ALA A 732 -47.71 34.36 -5.29
N MET A 733 -48.43 34.78 -4.26
CA MET A 733 -49.71 34.19 -3.86
C MET A 733 -50.91 34.66 -4.70
N GLU A 734 -50.72 35.62 -5.62
CA GLU A 734 -51.77 36.03 -6.57
C GLU A 734 -51.98 35.01 -7.71
N ASP A 735 -51.08 34.05 -7.89
CA ASP A 735 -51.26 32.96 -8.87
C ASP A 735 -52.40 32.03 -8.42
N GLU A 736 -53.31 31.69 -9.35
CA GLU A 736 -54.47 30.84 -9.10
C GLU A 736 -54.10 29.41 -8.65
N ASN A 737 -52.88 28.96 -8.95
CA ASN A 737 -52.38 27.64 -8.56
C ASN A 737 -51.57 27.66 -7.26
N ALA A 738 -51.27 28.84 -6.72
CA ALA A 738 -50.47 28.96 -5.53
C ALA A 738 -51.28 28.54 -4.29
N SER A 739 -50.64 27.79 -3.40
CA SER A 739 -51.24 27.25 -2.19
C SER A 739 -50.49 27.69 -0.94
N PHE A 740 -51.22 27.77 0.17
CA PHE A 740 -50.69 28.23 1.44
C PHE A 740 -51.10 27.28 2.56
N THR A 741 -50.11 26.89 3.37
CA THR A 741 -50.29 25.94 4.46
C THR A 741 -49.66 26.47 5.74
N VAL A 742 -50.34 26.28 6.88
CA VAL A 742 -49.80 26.52 8.23
C VAL A 742 -49.79 25.21 8.97
N VAL A 743 -48.67 24.89 9.64
CA VAL A 743 -48.52 23.69 10.46
C VAL A 743 -48.07 24.08 11.87
N ASP A 744 -48.83 23.68 12.90
CA ASP A 744 -48.42 23.94 14.28
C ASP A 744 -47.42 22.91 14.83
N SER A 745 -46.92 23.16 16.05
CA SER A 745 -45.99 22.29 16.77
C SER A 745 -46.54 20.89 17.11
N ASN A 746 -47.86 20.70 17.04
CA ASN A 746 -48.55 19.43 17.23
C ASN A 746 -48.82 18.69 15.89
N GLY A 747 -48.43 19.29 14.76
CA GLY A 747 -48.68 18.78 13.42
C GLY A 747 -50.09 19.04 12.90
N GLN A 748 -50.85 19.95 13.53
CA GLN A 748 -52.13 20.41 13.03
C GLN A 748 -51.93 21.29 11.80
N GLU A 749 -52.66 20.99 10.72
CA GLU A 749 -52.53 21.64 9.43
C GLU A 749 -53.76 22.49 9.09
N TRP A 750 -53.54 23.69 8.57
CA TRP A 750 -54.52 24.57 7.93
C TRP A 750 -54.06 24.90 6.52
N THR A 751 -54.94 24.70 5.54
CA THR A 751 -54.66 24.94 4.12
C THR A 751 -55.40 26.19 3.60
N THR A 752 -55.17 26.57 2.34
CA THR A 752 -55.80 27.74 1.68
C THR A 752 -57.33 27.83 1.88
N GLU A 753 -58.03 26.70 2.03
CA GLU A 753 -59.49 26.69 2.25
C GLU A 753 -59.92 27.25 3.61
N ASN A 754 -59.05 27.17 4.62
CA ASN A 754 -59.32 27.57 6.01
C ASN A 754 -58.40 28.69 6.50
N VAL A 755 -57.66 29.31 5.58
CA VAL A 755 -56.78 30.45 5.82
C VAL A 755 -57.36 31.68 5.12
N SER A 756 -57.30 32.83 5.79
CA SER A 756 -57.78 34.12 5.29
C SER A 756 -56.68 35.17 5.34
N PHE A 757 -56.61 36.00 4.29
CA PHE A 757 -55.64 37.09 4.17
C PHE A 757 -56.34 38.44 4.43
N ASP A 758 -55.81 39.22 5.39
CA ASP A 758 -56.16 40.63 5.61
C ASP A 758 -54.89 41.47 5.46
N GLY A 759 -54.62 41.89 4.22
CA GLY A 759 -53.33 42.49 3.85
C GLY A 759 -52.18 41.53 4.16
N ASN A 760 -51.30 41.94 5.07
CA ASN A 760 -50.07 41.23 5.42
C ASN A 760 -50.29 40.25 6.60
N LYS A 761 -51.53 40.13 7.07
CA LYS A 761 -51.91 39.26 8.19
C LYS A 761 -52.64 38.04 7.65
N VAL A 762 -52.16 36.87 8.04
CA VAL A 762 -52.75 35.57 7.69
C VAL A 762 -53.46 35.02 8.92
N SER A 763 -54.76 34.73 8.83
CA SER A 763 -55.56 34.18 9.94
C SER A 763 -56.18 32.83 9.58
N PHE A 764 -56.17 31.87 10.48
CA PHE A 764 -56.67 30.50 10.28
C PHE A 764 -57.75 30.14 11.31
N ASP A 765 -58.72 29.30 10.93
CA ASP A 765 -59.84 28.93 11.82
C ASP A 765 -59.49 27.72 12.70
N LEU A 766 -59.49 27.92 14.02
CA LEU A 766 -59.22 26.87 15.01
C LEU A 766 -60.30 25.78 15.05
N GLY A 767 -61.48 26.01 14.44
CA GLY A 767 -62.63 25.09 14.45
C GLY A 767 -62.78 24.19 13.20
N THR A 768 -62.05 24.44 12.11
CA THR A 768 -62.18 23.72 10.82
C THR A 768 -60.88 23.08 10.33
N ALA A 769 -59.94 22.84 11.24
CA ALA A 769 -58.76 22.02 11.04
C ALA A 769 -59.07 20.76 10.21
N VAL A 770 -58.22 20.41 9.24
CA VAL A 770 -58.41 19.21 8.40
C VAL A 770 -58.47 17.98 9.33
N PRO A 771 -59.63 17.31 9.45
CA PRO A 771 -59.77 16.22 10.41
C PRO A 771 -59.17 14.96 9.80
N GLU A 772 -58.04 14.58 10.36
CA GLU A 772 -57.11 13.50 9.99
C GLU A 772 -55.92 13.94 9.11
N PRO A 773 -54.69 13.55 9.50
CA PRO A 773 -53.50 13.84 8.72
C PRO A 773 -53.69 13.28 7.31
N SER A 774 -53.71 14.18 6.32
CA SER A 774 -53.69 13.78 4.93
C SER A 774 -52.44 12.94 4.68
N THR A 775 -52.39 12.18 3.57
CA THR A 775 -51.18 11.41 3.18
C THR A 775 -49.90 12.26 3.23
N TYR A 776 -50.00 13.60 3.09
CA TYR A 776 -48.91 14.56 3.26
C TYR A 776 -48.42 14.68 4.72
N ALA A 777 -49.28 14.59 5.72
CA ALA A 777 -48.90 14.64 7.13
C ALA A 777 -48.21 13.35 7.64
N MET A 778 -48.23 12.23 6.90
CA MET A 778 -47.36 11.08 7.19
C MET A 778 -45.90 11.35 6.78
N ILE A 779 -45.69 12.16 5.74
CA ILE A 779 -44.37 12.62 5.26
C ILE A 779 -43.85 13.74 6.18
N PHE A 780 -44.69 14.71 6.54
CA PHE A 780 -44.33 15.78 7.49
C PHE A 780 -44.21 15.30 8.94
N GLY A 781 -44.98 14.28 9.35
CA GLY A 781 -44.90 13.67 10.68
C GLY A 781 -43.63 12.84 10.91
N ALA A 782 -43.06 12.22 9.86
CA ALA A 782 -41.75 11.57 9.94
C ALA A 782 -40.59 12.57 10.10
N ILE A 783 -40.73 13.76 9.49
CA ILE A 783 -39.80 14.89 9.62
C ILE A 783 -39.89 15.48 11.04
N ALA A 784 -41.08 15.70 11.58
CA ALA A 784 -41.26 16.15 12.97
C ALA A 784 -40.74 15.14 14.02
N LEU A 785 -40.93 13.83 13.83
CA LEU A 785 -40.44 12.79 14.75
C LEU A 785 -38.91 12.62 14.71
N GLY A 786 -38.26 12.82 13.56
CA GLY A 786 -36.81 12.81 13.43
C GLY A 786 -36.14 13.94 14.23
N PHE A 787 -36.72 15.15 14.18
CA PHE A 787 -36.17 16.34 14.86
C PHE A 787 -36.55 16.43 16.35
N VAL A 788 -37.72 15.93 16.77
CA VAL A 788 -38.05 15.77 18.22
C VAL A 788 -37.10 14.78 18.90
N ALA A 789 -36.61 13.75 18.20
CA ALA A 789 -35.59 12.84 18.72
C ALA A 789 -34.20 13.49 18.86
N TYR A 790 -33.83 14.43 17.98
CA TYR A 790 -32.58 15.20 18.07
C TYR A 790 -32.63 16.27 19.19
N ARG A 791 -33.77 16.95 19.36
CA ARG A 791 -33.99 17.93 20.44
C ARG A 791 -33.98 17.30 21.85
N ARG A 792 -34.23 15.98 21.96
CA ARG A 792 -34.13 15.20 23.22
C ARG A 792 -32.73 14.65 23.53
N ARG A 793 -31.72 14.86 22.66
CA ARG A 793 -30.35 14.35 22.84
C ARG A 793 -29.27 15.42 23.08
N LYS A 794 -29.62 16.70 23.25
CA LYS A 794 -28.74 17.67 23.92
C LYS A 794 -28.87 17.58 25.43
#